data_AF-A0A812PN47-F1
#
_entry.id   AF-A0A812PN47-F1
#
_cell.length_a   1.000
_cell.length_b   1.000
_cell.length_c   1.000
_cell.angle_alpha   90.00
_cell.angle_beta   90.00
_cell.angle_gamma   90.00
#
_symmetry.space_group_name_H-M   'P 1'
#
loop_
_entity.id
_entity.type
_entity.pdbx_description
1 polymer ?
#
loop_
_entity_poly.entity_id
_entity_poly.type
_entity_poly.pdbx_seq_one_letter_code
_entity_poly.pdbx_strand_id
1 'polypeptide(L)'
;MAGEEAARVPVEYRVMQGPLFKKPSKDPNSSKVIKLNRKVGSKVQSTGQTWQGPAGGLWLELDGDKPGWLLVEGPGFNQPGPLLEEVRPGDEEPVVLYALSPIDDSKLCDICLKPSQTVKKAKQWLALRMPGLKVESIIVAKEKPSEKTHGQGLRNFPANWILEDEVRIRDTPFKELGLDPSVTAWGSRRQKDGAGFPALPMFPKPILKSRMWPIYKVGRRLKANPALGVQIALSEESSVCRNREARDSLSWVHCKRSWQELSEEVIVCRVMLALMARSPACSCLDCPQPTAMTRRSLSPELSVYSDLAPHPEREACAASPCPDLSRSQTERMTSDAVAPFDRSFREALIDVVDGCLKHRPEAVPVEQYFADHLEPVLSALAIDCIASQPENPTAFLHAWVKQRECETSPSQKGSALQDEDFDMSPIARMAISSWHHKECSRELAALQKEYGTLRDVLKTSQRGLRLLRAAEAGDRSALVAILEPLGLAQGQSSSATAAVQAMDHLGKVLRCLRSRGVTSASSAFLHFSPDQDWTVSTTRMQVEIGHLQVLQENEIHQLVQYLDHEGSGRVSYQSFRTMVVRFLATSRDFHYALSPEEFNAIMFRIESRLASNGTTIGQALAELDSSNSGALSDTEFMQSLRLLRLGLSNKEVAQVFNSLSANSFKAAGTSELPNPLMRGQVSIDLFASLVAKSSKDSRLKEWATGTFSKIREVPPPSLQHSAASCSSSWLRFLRHYADPPVRQFLNFGAFSTLLTAVDSSMTSPDISRLWCVLEKDDQADEPLVRIEELLRWMGAA
;
A
#
# COMPACT_ATOMS: atom_id res chain seq x y z
N MET A 1 19.60 52.16 -37.47
CA MET A 1 18.27 52.71 -37.15
C MET A 1 18.09 52.59 -35.65
N ALA A 2 17.84 53.69 -34.95
CA ALA A 2 17.38 53.61 -33.57
C ALA A 2 15.90 53.21 -33.62
N GLY A 3 15.56 52.01 -33.17
CA GLY A 3 14.17 51.60 -33.04
C GLY A 3 13.51 52.47 -31.98
N GLU A 4 12.33 53.01 -32.27
CA GLU A 4 11.52 53.75 -31.30
C GLU A 4 11.15 52.78 -30.16
N GLU A 5 11.78 52.95 -28.99
CA GLU A 5 11.57 52.04 -27.86
C GLU A 5 10.17 52.28 -27.28
N ALA A 6 9.21 51.52 -27.81
CA ALA A 6 7.80 51.62 -27.46
C ALA A 6 7.63 51.64 -25.93
N ALA A 7 7.04 52.74 -25.43
CA ALA A 7 7.02 53.05 -24.01
C ALA A 7 6.43 51.88 -23.20
N ARG A 8 7.29 51.23 -22.42
CA ARG A 8 6.96 49.99 -21.72
C ARG A 8 5.85 50.27 -20.70
N VAL A 9 4.69 49.67 -20.92
CA VAL A 9 3.55 49.79 -19.99
C VAL A 9 3.87 48.99 -18.73
N PRO A 10 3.85 49.58 -17.52
CA PRO A 10 4.04 48.84 -16.29
C PRO A 10 2.96 47.76 -16.10
N VAL A 11 3.35 46.57 -15.66
CA VAL A 11 2.44 45.43 -15.50
C VAL A 11 2.43 44.98 -14.04
N GLU A 12 1.23 44.76 -13.49
CA GLU A 12 1.05 44.18 -12.16
C GLU A 12 1.08 42.66 -12.22
N TYR A 13 1.81 42.03 -11.29
CA TYR A 13 1.80 40.58 -11.09
C TYR A 13 1.35 40.21 -9.68
N ARG A 14 0.54 39.16 -9.57
CA ARG A 14 -0.06 38.61 -8.35
C ARG A 14 0.80 37.47 -7.82
N VAL A 15 1.13 37.51 -6.53
CA VAL A 15 1.89 36.45 -5.85
C VAL A 15 0.99 35.24 -5.65
N MET A 16 1.20 34.19 -6.46
CA MET A 16 0.47 32.92 -6.35
C MET A 16 1.08 32.01 -5.28
N GLN A 17 2.38 32.18 -4.98
CA GLN A 17 3.10 31.34 -4.02
C GLN A 17 3.93 32.20 -3.04
N GLY A 18 3.88 31.84 -1.75
CA GLY A 18 4.59 32.59 -0.70
C GLY A 18 6.10 32.63 -0.91
N PRO A 19 6.77 31.49 -1.17
CA PRO A 19 8.16 31.46 -1.61
C PRO A 19 8.31 31.95 -3.05
N LEU A 20 9.14 32.99 -3.23
CA LEU A 20 9.55 33.52 -4.53
C LEU A 20 11.08 33.46 -4.66
N PHE A 21 11.60 33.46 -5.88
CA PHE A 21 13.04 33.50 -6.16
C PHE A 21 13.39 34.79 -6.90
N LYS A 22 14.43 35.49 -6.43
CA LYS A 22 14.90 36.75 -7.00
C LYS A 22 16.37 36.70 -7.41
N LYS A 23 16.70 37.21 -8.60
CA LYS A 23 18.05 37.69 -8.95
C LYS A 23 18.17 39.16 -8.53
N PRO A 24 19.09 39.55 -7.63
CA PRO A 24 19.20 40.92 -7.13
C PRO A 24 20.00 41.86 -8.06
N SER A 25 20.63 41.34 -9.11
CA SER A 25 21.28 42.15 -10.14
C SER A 25 20.27 42.70 -11.15
N LYS A 26 20.59 43.83 -11.78
CA LYS A 26 19.91 44.30 -13.00
C LYS A 26 20.19 43.37 -14.19
N ASP A 27 21.40 42.81 -14.27
CA ASP A 27 21.72 41.79 -15.27
C ASP A 27 20.97 40.47 -14.94
N PRO A 28 20.10 39.96 -15.85
CA PRO A 28 19.40 38.71 -15.64
C PRO A 28 20.32 37.48 -15.67
N ASN A 29 21.50 37.57 -16.31
CA ASN A 29 22.42 36.44 -16.41
C ASN A 29 23.11 36.10 -15.07
N SER A 30 23.09 37.04 -14.11
CA SER A 30 23.59 36.86 -12.76
C SER A 30 23.18 35.52 -12.13
N SER A 31 24.17 34.70 -11.76
CA SER A 31 23.98 33.38 -11.15
C SER A 31 23.41 33.44 -9.73
N LYS A 32 23.49 34.60 -9.05
CA LYS A 32 23.04 34.77 -7.68
C LYS A 32 21.50 34.84 -7.61
N VAL A 33 20.88 33.77 -7.13
CA VAL A 33 19.46 33.74 -6.78
C VAL A 33 19.30 33.78 -5.25
N ILE A 34 18.32 34.52 -4.76
CA ILE A 34 17.91 34.55 -3.34
C ILE A 34 16.44 34.14 -3.20
N LYS A 35 16.11 33.38 -2.15
CA LYS A 35 14.73 33.07 -1.79
C LYS A 35 14.14 34.24 -0.99
N LEU A 36 12.93 34.65 -1.34
CA LEU A 36 12.14 35.68 -0.65
C LEU A 36 10.79 35.09 -0.26
N ASN A 37 10.23 35.52 0.86
CA ASN A 37 8.83 35.21 1.21
C ASN A 37 7.97 36.47 0.98
N ARG A 38 6.83 36.32 0.32
CA ARG A 38 5.79 37.34 0.13
C ARG A 38 4.44 36.81 0.58
N LYS A 39 3.46 37.70 0.81
CA LYS A 39 2.08 37.30 1.10
C LYS A 39 1.41 36.85 -0.19
N VAL A 40 0.81 35.65 -0.20
CA VAL A 40 0.00 35.18 -1.33
C VAL A 40 -1.19 36.14 -1.56
N GLY A 41 -1.55 36.37 -2.82
CA GLY A 41 -2.52 37.38 -3.25
C GLY A 41 -1.98 38.82 -3.30
N SER A 42 -0.81 39.11 -2.73
CA SER A 42 -0.21 40.46 -2.86
C SER A 42 0.22 40.77 -4.30
N LYS A 43 0.20 42.05 -4.68
CA LYS A 43 0.66 42.53 -5.99
C LYS A 43 2.13 42.96 -5.96
N VAL A 44 2.77 42.90 -7.13
CA VAL A 44 4.14 43.33 -7.41
C VAL A 44 4.15 44.13 -8.71
N GLN A 45 4.73 45.32 -8.69
CA GLN A 45 4.92 46.14 -9.90
C GLN A 45 6.12 45.64 -10.71
N SER A 46 6.01 45.68 -12.03
CA SER A 46 7.06 45.25 -12.97
C SER A 46 7.14 46.18 -14.18
N THR A 47 8.29 46.19 -14.85
CA THR A 47 8.50 46.98 -16.08
C THR A 47 7.86 46.35 -17.32
N GLY A 48 7.15 45.24 -17.16
CA GLY A 48 6.67 44.38 -18.24
C GLY A 48 7.77 43.54 -18.93
N GLN A 49 9.06 43.76 -18.64
CA GLN A 49 10.12 42.96 -19.26
C GLN A 49 10.20 41.55 -18.66
N THR A 50 10.23 40.56 -19.54
CA THR A 50 10.50 39.16 -19.18
C THR A 50 11.77 38.63 -19.82
N TRP A 51 12.43 37.67 -19.16
CA TRP A 51 13.63 36.99 -19.65
C TRP A 51 13.53 35.49 -19.37
N GLN A 52 13.74 34.66 -20.39
CA GLN A 52 13.84 33.22 -20.20
C GLN A 52 15.29 32.84 -19.86
N GLY A 53 15.48 32.22 -18.71
CA GLY A 53 16.80 31.81 -18.24
C GLY A 53 17.32 30.53 -18.91
N PRO A 54 18.62 30.22 -18.78
CA PRO A 54 19.24 29.05 -19.42
C PRO A 54 18.68 27.70 -18.94
N ALA A 55 17.99 27.67 -17.80
CA ALA A 55 17.24 26.52 -17.31
C ALA A 55 15.74 26.53 -17.73
N GLY A 56 15.37 27.28 -18.76
CA GLY A 56 14.02 27.38 -19.31
C GLY A 56 13.01 28.21 -18.49
N GLY A 57 13.29 28.51 -17.23
CA GLY A 57 12.39 29.30 -16.36
C GLY A 57 12.24 30.77 -16.79
N LEU A 58 11.02 31.29 -16.72
CA LEU A 58 10.62 32.64 -17.08
C LEU A 58 10.81 33.60 -15.89
N TRP A 59 11.51 34.71 -16.10
CA TRP A 59 11.74 35.76 -15.11
C TRP A 59 11.11 37.09 -15.54
N LEU A 60 10.83 37.96 -14.57
CA LEU A 60 10.17 39.26 -14.71
C LEU A 60 10.99 40.35 -14.01
N GLU A 61 11.25 41.47 -14.69
CA GLU A 61 11.99 42.62 -14.13
C GLU A 61 11.11 43.45 -13.19
N LEU A 62 11.62 43.71 -11.98
CA LEU A 62 10.97 44.56 -10.98
C LEU A 62 11.23 46.04 -11.23
N ASP A 63 10.16 46.83 -11.12
CA ASP A 63 10.23 48.30 -11.06
C ASP A 63 10.52 48.81 -9.63
N GLY A 64 11.11 50.00 -9.52
CA GLY A 64 11.40 50.72 -8.27
C GLY A 64 12.72 50.39 -7.55
N ASP A 65 12.87 50.92 -6.33
CA ASP A 65 14.10 51.01 -5.50
C ASP A 65 14.96 49.74 -5.36
N LYS A 66 14.38 48.56 -5.60
CA LYS A 66 15.04 47.26 -5.44
C LYS A 66 14.95 46.49 -6.76
N PRO A 67 15.69 46.91 -7.81
CA PRO A 67 15.63 46.34 -9.15
C PRO A 67 16.13 44.89 -9.21
N GLY A 68 15.95 44.25 -10.35
CA GLY A 68 16.31 42.86 -10.61
C GLY A 68 15.08 41.96 -10.78
N TRP A 69 15.30 40.66 -10.94
CA TRP A 69 14.33 39.78 -11.60
C TRP A 69 13.67 38.77 -10.65
N LEU A 70 12.34 38.62 -10.68
CA LEU A 70 11.63 37.52 -10.01
C LEU A 70 11.37 36.37 -10.98
N LEU A 71 11.43 35.13 -10.50
CA LEU A 71 10.96 33.96 -11.24
C LEU A 71 9.41 33.99 -11.28
N VAL A 72 8.84 33.93 -12.49
CA VAL A 72 7.40 33.77 -12.74
C VAL A 72 7.03 32.29 -12.65
N GLU A 73 7.74 31.45 -13.39
CA GLU A 73 7.60 29.99 -13.39
C GLU A 73 8.86 29.33 -13.95
N GLY A 74 9.14 28.08 -13.59
CA GLY A 74 10.26 27.32 -14.16
C GLY A 74 10.72 26.12 -13.33
N PRO A 75 11.48 25.19 -13.94
CA PRO A 75 12.02 24.02 -13.26
C PRO A 75 13.19 24.36 -12.32
N GLY A 76 13.62 23.39 -11.52
CA GLY A 76 14.86 23.45 -10.73
C GLY A 76 14.74 24.05 -9.31
N PHE A 77 13.55 24.50 -8.89
CA PHE A 77 13.34 25.12 -7.57
C PHE A 77 12.41 24.34 -6.62
N ASN A 78 11.94 23.16 -7.03
CA ASN A 78 10.99 22.32 -6.29
C ASN A 78 9.75 23.11 -5.80
N GLN A 79 9.30 24.10 -6.58
CA GLN A 79 8.02 24.78 -6.42
C GLN A 79 7.20 24.52 -7.69
N PRO A 80 6.11 23.73 -7.61
CA PRO A 80 5.32 23.35 -8.77
C PRO A 80 4.28 24.42 -9.12
N GLY A 81 4.06 24.65 -10.42
CA GLY A 81 3.17 25.69 -10.94
C GLY A 81 3.76 27.10 -10.90
N PRO A 82 3.02 28.11 -11.40
CA PRO A 82 3.51 29.49 -11.45
C PRO A 82 3.58 30.11 -10.05
N LEU A 83 4.63 30.90 -9.83
CA LEU A 83 4.89 31.72 -8.65
C LEU A 83 4.17 33.07 -8.72
N LEU A 84 4.01 33.60 -9.94
CA LEU A 84 3.37 34.87 -10.25
C LEU A 84 2.32 34.70 -11.37
N GLU A 85 1.20 35.42 -11.28
CA GLU A 85 0.18 35.53 -12.34
C GLU A 85 0.09 36.99 -12.81
N GLU A 86 0.00 37.24 -14.12
CA GLU A 86 -0.27 38.58 -14.67
C GLU A 86 -1.66 39.09 -14.22
N VAL A 87 -1.75 40.31 -13.70
CA VAL A 87 -3.02 40.96 -13.35
C VAL A 87 -3.45 41.89 -14.48
N ARG A 88 -4.50 41.50 -15.20
CA ARG A 88 -5.03 42.30 -16.32
C ARG A 88 -5.99 43.39 -15.82
N PRO A 89 -6.12 44.53 -16.52
CA PRO A 89 -7.15 45.51 -16.21
C PRO A 89 -8.54 44.85 -16.24
N GLY A 90 -9.27 44.89 -15.12
CA GLY A 90 -10.56 44.22 -14.94
C GLY A 90 -10.51 42.80 -14.36
N ASP A 91 -9.32 42.25 -14.05
CA ASP A 91 -9.21 40.97 -13.34
C ASP A 91 -9.83 41.06 -11.93
N GLU A 92 -10.58 40.02 -11.56
CA GLU A 92 -11.20 39.92 -10.25
C GLU A 92 -10.15 39.84 -9.11
N GLU A 93 -10.44 40.52 -8.00
CA GLU A 93 -9.61 40.48 -6.79
C GLU A 93 -9.59 39.04 -6.22
N PRO A 94 -8.42 38.49 -5.86
CA PRO A 94 -8.32 37.08 -5.52
C PRO A 94 -8.80 36.78 -4.10
N VAL A 95 -9.40 35.60 -3.93
CA VAL A 95 -9.55 34.97 -2.62
C VAL A 95 -8.26 34.19 -2.33
N VAL A 96 -7.72 34.35 -1.13
CA VAL A 96 -6.60 33.54 -0.63
C VAL A 96 -7.16 32.52 0.36
N LEU A 97 -7.06 31.23 0.02
CA LEU A 97 -7.50 30.12 0.86
C LEU A 97 -6.30 29.55 1.63
N TYR A 98 -6.53 29.27 2.90
CA TYR A 98 -5.57 28.62 3.81
C TYR A 98 -5.95 27.14 3.95
N ALA A 99 -5.06 26.24 3.56
CA ALA A 99 -5.21 24.81 3.85
C ALA A 99 -4.62 24.50 5.24
N LEU A 100 -5.44 23.94 6.13
CA LEU A 100 -5.02 23.50 7.46
C LEU A 100 -4.94 21.97 7.54
N SER A 101 -3.96 21.49 8.31
CA SER A 101 -3.79 20.10 8.71
C SER A 101 -4.96 19.66 9.61
N PRO A 102 -5.55 18.46 9.39
CA PRO A 102 -6.60 17.94 10.26
C PRO A 102 -6.07 17.42 11.60
N ILE A 103 -4.75 17.23 11.76
CA ILE A 103 -4.14 16.60 12.95
C ILE A 103 -3.87 17.64 14.05
N ASP A 104 -3.37 18.81 13.66
CA ASP A 104 -2.83 19.84 14.56
C ASP A 104 -3.27 21.27 14.21
N ASP A 105 -4.20 21.43 13.26
CA ASP A 105 -4.62 22.71 12.65
C ASP A 105 -3.44 23.57 12.10
N SER A 106 -2.26 22.97 11.90
CA SER A 106 -1.12 23.68 11.32
C SER A 106 -1.36 24.07 9.86
N LYS A 107 -0.80 25.20 9.45
CA LYS A 107 -1.00 25.75 8.10
C LYS A 107 -0.11 25.02 7.09
N LEU A 108 -0.72 24.21 6.23
CA LEU A 108 -0.04 23.45 5.18
C LEU A 108 0.38 24.33 4.00
N CYS A 109 -0.56 25.07 3.39
CA CYS A 109 -0.24 25.94 2.26
C CYS A 109 -1.23 27.11 2.06
N ASP A 110 -0.77 28.09 1.26
CA ASP A 110 -1.58 29.19 0.71
C ASP A 110 -1.90 28.93 -0.75
N ILE A 111 -3.16 29.16 -1.15
CA ILE A 111 -3.64 29.08 -2.53
C ILE A 111 -4.37 30.37 -2.90
N CYS A 112 -4.04 30.93 -4.07
CA CYS A 112 -4.67 32.13 -4.63
C CYS A 112 -5.63 31.75 -5.76
N LEU A 113 -6.90 32.16 -5.67
CA LEU A 113 -7.94 31.84 -6.66
C LEU A 113 -8.73 33.10 -7.06
N LYS A 114 -9.16 33.16 -8.33
CA LYS A 114 -10.14 34.17 -8.78
C LYS A 114 -11.55 33.72 -8.37
N PRO A 115 -12.46 34.61 -7.93
CA PRO A 115 -13.85 34.26 -7.60
C PRO A 115 -14.64 33.55 -8.72
N SER A 116 -14.20 33.68 -9.98
CA SER A 116 -14.69 32.98 -11.18
C SER A 116 -14.23 31.52 -11.30
N GLN A 117 -13.11 31.14 -10.70
CA GLN A 117 -12.59 29.77 -10.75
C GLN A 117 -13.44 28.81 -9.92
N THR A 118 -13.35 27.52 -10.20
CA THR A 118 -14.17 26.47 -9.58
C THR A 118 -13.44 25.71 -8.47
N VAL A 119 -14.17 24.97 -7.65
CA VAL A 119 -13.63 24.10 -6.58
C VAL A 119 -12.63 23.09 -7.14
N LYS A 120 -12.86 22.56 -8.33
CA LYS A 120 -11.91 21.75 -9.11
C LYS A 120 -10.55 22.43 -9.30
N LYS A 121 -10.53 23.75 -9.52
CA LYS A 121 -9.27 24.50 -9.61
C LYS A 121 -8.58 24.64 -8.26
N ALA A 122 -9.32 24.72 -7.16
CA ALA A 122 -8.76 24.63 -5.82
C ALA A 122 -8.15 23.24 -5.55
N LYS A 123 -8.84 22.16 -5.91
CA LYS A 123 -8.33 20.77 -5.84
C LYS A 123 -7.05 20.59 -6.66
N GLN A 124 -7.01 21.09 -7.90
CA GLN A 124 -5.80 21.09 -8.73
C GLN A 124 -4.61 21.79 -8.03
N TRP A 125 -4.84 22.97 -7.43
CA TRP A 125 -3.78 23.65 -6.67
C TRP A 125 -3.37 22.86 -5.42
N LEU A 126 -4.29 22.24 -4.67
CA LEU A 126 -3.98 21.42 -3.50
C LEU A 126 -3.13 20.20 -3.88
N ALA A 127 -3.52 19.44 -4.90
CA ALA A 127 -2.74 18.32 -5.46
C ALA A 127 -1.35 18.77 -5.92
N LEU A 128 -1.27 19.91 -6.61
CA LEU A 128 0.00 20.50 -7.04
C LEU A 128 0.91 20.86 -5.85
N ARG A 129 0.35 21.31 -4.73
CA ARG A 129 1.09 21.68 -3.51
C ARG A 129 1.51 20.49 -2.63
N MET A 130 0.80 19.37 -2.70
CA MET A 130 0.97 18.20 -1.84
C MET A 130 1.24 16.96 -2.70
N PRO A 131 2.51 16.68 -3.05
CA PRO A 131 2.88 15.56 -3.91
C PRO A 131 2.29 14.22 -3.44
N GLY A 132 1.79 13.42 -4.39
CA GLY A 132 1.08 12.16 -4.14
C GLY A 132 -0.44 12.31 -4.08
N LEU A 133 -0.96 13.48 -3.71
CA LEU A 133 -2.41 13.72 -3.60
C LEU A 133 -3.07 13.84 -4.99
N LYS A 134 -4.04 12.97 -5.28
CA LYS A 134 -4.78 12.94 -6.56
C LYS A 134 -5.95 13.92 -6.52
N VAL A 135 -6.20 14.66 -7.60
CA VAL A 135 -7.24 15.71 -7.66
C VAL A 135 -8.63 15.13 -7.36
N GLU A 136 -8.87 13.90 -7.80
CA GLU A 136 -10.11 13.15 -7.72
C GLU A 136 -10.42 12.68 -6.29
N SER A 137 -9.41 12.54 -5.43
CA SER A 137 -9.56 12.05 -4.05
C SER A 137 -9.63 13.17 -3.01
N ILE A 138 -9.52 14.43 -3.44
CA ILE A 138 -9.70 15.60 -2.59
C ILE A 138 -11.19 15.90 -2.40
N ILE A 139 -11.66 15.87 -1.15
CA ILE A 139 -13.03 16.25 -0.79
C ILE A 139 -13.00 17.63 -0.10
N VAL A 140 -13.77 18.56 -0.67
CA VAL A 140 -13.90 19.94 -0.18
C VAL A 140 -15.29 20.10 0.42
N ALA A 141 -15.36 20.43 1.71
CA ALA A 141 -16.61 20.61 2.45
C ALA A 141 -16.99 22.10 2.56
N LYS A 142 -18.28 22.37 2.80
CA LYS A 142 -18.83 23.70 3.09
C LYS A 142 -18.40 24.23 4.46
N GLU A 143 -18.27 23.35 5.45
CA GLU A 143 -18.00 23.69 6.85
C GLU A 143 -16.92 22.76 7.43
N LYS A 144 -16.17 23.22 8.44
CA LYS A 144 -15.23 22.37 9.19
C LYS A 144 -16.03 21.32 9.98
N PRO A 145 -15.77 20.01 9.81
CA PRO A 145 -16.47 18.98 10.58
C PRO A 145 -16.21 19.16 12.07
N SER A 146 -17.28 19.12 12.86
CA SER A 146 -17.20 19.20 14.31
C SER A 146 -16.35 18.09 14.92
N GLU A 147 -15.87 18.30 16.14
CA GLU A 147 -15.20 17.28 16.96
C GLU A 147 -16.09 16.03 17.18
N LYS A 148 -17.42 16.18 17.16
CA LYS A 148 -18.38 15.05 17.24
C LYS A 148 -18.50 14.23 15.95
N THR A 149 -18.03 14.77 14.83
CA THR A 149 -17.96 14.08 13.53
C THR A 149 -16.55 13.59 13.19
N HIS A 150 -15.52 14.05 13.92
CA HIS A 150 -14.21 13.38 13.90
C HIS A 150 -14.37 11.94 14.47
N GLY A 151 -13.92 10.95 13.70
CA GLY A 151 -14.12 9.52 14.01
C GLY A 151 -15.30 8.87 13.28
N GLN A 152 -16.20 9.65 12.67
CA GLN A 152 -17.07 9.13 11.61
C GLN A 152 -16.28 9.16 10.30
N GLY A 153 -15.95 7.99 9.75
CA GLY A 153 -15.21 7.88 8.48
C GLY A 153 -15.95 8.52 7.30
N LEU A 154 -15.25 8.84 6.21
CA LEU A 154 -15.79 9.69 5.13
C LEU A 154 -17.10 9.19 4.50
N ARG A 155 -17.40 7.88 4.59
CA ARG A 155 -18.68 7.30 4.14
C ARG A 155 -19.91 7.79 4.93
N ASN A 156 -19.71 8.35 6.12
CA ASN A 156 -20.73 9.00 6.94
C ASN A 156 -20.74 10.54 6.79
N PHE A 157 -19.87 11.12 5.95
CA PHE A 157 -19.83 12.57 5.75
C PHE A 157 -21.07 13.02 4.98
N PRO A 158 -21.83 14.03 5.42
CA PRO A 158 -23.09 14.40 4.76
C PRO A 158 -22.85 14.83 3.30
N ALA A 159 -23.48 14.13 2.34
CA ALA A 159 -23.26 14.40 0.92
C ALA A 159 -23.62 15.86 0.53
N ASN A 160 -24.62 16.45 1.20
CA ASN A 160 -25.01 17.84 1.03
C ASN A 160 -23.99 18.86 1.57
N TRP A 161 -22.99 18.44 2.36
CA TRP A 161 -21.88 19.28 2.82
C TRP A 161 -20.70 19.31 1.83
N ILE A 162 -20.61 18.35 0.91
CA ILE A 162 -19.57 18.32 -0.11
C ILE A 162 -19.87 19.41 -1.16
N LEU A 163 -18.83 20.08 -1.64
CA LEU A 163 -18.90 21.02 -2.76
C LEU A 163 -18.56 20.29 -4.06
N GLU A 164 -19.45 20.40 -5.05
CA GLU A 164 -19.22 19.87 -6.39
C GLU A 164 -18.08 20.63 -7.11
N ASP A 165 -17.37 19.92 -7.97
CA ASP A 165 -16.16 20.40 -8.65
C ASP A 165 -16.37 21.70 -9.43
N GLU A 166 -17.53 21.90 -10.04
CA GLU A 166 -17.82 23.05 -10.90
C GLU A 166 -18.47 24.24 -10.15
N VAL A 167 -18.68 24.13 -8.83
CA VAL A 167 -19.09 25.29 -8.00
C VAL A 167 -17.98 26.34 -8.02
N ARG A 168 -18.32 27.61 -8.29
CA ARG A 168 -17.35 28.71 -8.32
C ARG A 168 -17.00 29.15 -6.90
N ILE A 169 -15.75 29.56 -6.68
CA ILE A 169 -15.28 30.04 -5.37
C ILE A 169 -16.14 31.21 -4.85
N ARG A 170 -16.70 32.07 -5.72
CA ARG A 170 -17.64 33.14 -5.30
C ARG A 170 -18.94 32.63 -4.68
N ASP A 171 -19.34 31.40 -4.96
CA ASP A 171 -20.61 30.78 -4.57
C ASP A 171 -20.42 29.76 -3.43
N THR A 172 -19.18 29.60 -2.95
CA THR A 172 -18.84 28.82 -1.74
C THR A 172 -18.94 29.67 -0.47
N PRO A 173 -19.20 29.05 0.70
CA PRO A 173 -19.25 29.75 1.99
C PRO A 173 -17.90 30.34 2.47
N PHE A 174 -16.80 30.14 1.74
CA PHE A 174 -15.46 30.61 2.13
C PHE A 174 -15.36 32.14 2.27
N LYS A 175 -16.31 32.90 1.71
CA LYS A 175 -16.37 34.37 1.79
C LYS A 175 -16.66 34.93 3.17
N GLU A 176 -17.47 34.26 4.00
CA GLU A 176 -18.06 34.88 5.19
C GLU A 176 -17.12 34.87 6.42
N LEU A 177 -15.95 34.22 6.31
CA LEU A 177 -15.09 33.89 7.44
C LEU A 177 -13.90 34.83 7.67
N GLY A 178 -13.76 35.95 6.93
CA GLY A 178 -12.69 36.90 7.23
C GLY A 178 -12.51 38.12 6.32
N LEU A 179 -13.29 39.18 6.55
CA LEU A 179 -12.90 40.55 6.23
C LEU A 179 -13.26 41.50 7.39
N ASP A 180 -12.25 41.87 8.19
CA ASP A 180 -12.28 43.07 9.03
C ASP A 180 -11.21 44.04 8.49
N PRO A 181 -11.59 45.05 7.68
CA PRO A 181 -10.66 45.87 6.90
C PRO A 181 -10.05 47.02 7.72
N SER A 182 -9.29 46.69 8.77
CA SER A 182 -8.58 47.68 9.58
C SER A 182 -7.28 48.17 8.89
N VAL A 183 -7.30 49.44 8.48
CA VAL A 183 -6.17 50.12 7.82
C VAL A 183 -5.13 50.59 8.84
N THR A 184 -3.85 50.24 8.64
CA THR A 184 -2.74 51.18 8.93
C THR A 184 -1.46 50.80 8.18
N ALA A 185 -0.71 51.82 7.72
CA ALA A 185 0.69 51.67 7.35
C ALA A 185 1.57 51.53 8.63
N TRP A 186 2.88 51.29 8.54
CA TRP A 186 3.86 52.39 8.49
C TRP A 186 5.26 51.93 8.01
N GLY A 187 6.13 52.90 7.70
CA GLY A 187 7.45 52.68 7.10
C GLY A 187 8.68 52.84 8.04
N SER A 188 9.86 52.87 7.41
CA SER A 188 11.21 52.82 8.00
C SER A 188 11.64 53.90 9.01
N ARG A 189 12.40 53.44 10.03
CA ARG A 189 13.64 54.01 10.64
C ARG A 189 13.77 55.54 10.94
N ARG A 190 13.93 55.84 12.23
CA ARG A 190 14.99 56.62 12.96
C ARG A 190 14.73 56.36 14.47
N GLN A 191 15.64 56.13 15.44
CA GLN A 191 17.04 56.47 15.75
C GLN A 191 17.21 57.76 16.61
N LYS A 192 17.76 57.59 17.83
CA LYS A 192 18.08 58.58 18.90
C LYS A 192 16.89 59.23 19.62
N ASP A 193 16.91 59.71 20.87
CA ASP A 193 17.71 59.54 22.14
C ASP A 193 16.80 60.19 23.27
N GLY A 194 16.90 60.03 24.60
CA GLY A 194 17.73 59.28 25.57
C GLY A 194 17.41 59.71 27.04
N ALA A 195 17.96 59.01 28.07
CA ALA A 195 17.77 59.22 29.55
C ALA A 195 16.35 58.95 30.14
N GLY A 196 16.14 58.62 31.44
CA GLY A 196 17.06 58.43 32.58
C GLY A 196 16.41 57.76 33.83
N PHE A 197 17.22 57.41 34.85
CA PHE A 197 16.87 56.82 36.18
C PHE A 197 16.43 57.92 37.21
N PRO A 198 16.06 57.67 38.51
CA PRO A 198 16.28 56.48 39.36
C PRO A 198 15.16 56.03 40.36
N ALA A 199 15.50 54.99 41.15
CA ALA A 199 15.21 54.80 42.60
C ALA A 199 14.33 53.60 43.07
N LEU A 200 14.73 53.08 44.24
CA LEU A 200 14.29 51.90 45.03
C LEU A 200 13.80 52.42 46.42
N PRO A 201 13.16 51.66 47.37
CA PRO A 201 13.70 50.39 47.93
C PRO A 201 12.79 49.31 48.63
N MET A 202 13.36 48.10 48.74
CA MET A 202 13.35 47.09 49.85
C MET A 202 12.05 46.54 50.52
N PHE A 203 11.87 45.20 50.39
CA PHE A 203 11.63 44.13 51.41
C PHE A 203 10.52 44.23 52.51
N PRO A 204 10.12 43.12 53.22
CA PRO A 204 10.52 41.70 53.14
C PRO A 204 9.35 40.66 52.99
N LYS A 205 9.68 39.36 52.99
CA LYS A 205 8.75 38.19 53.07
C LYS A 205 8.43 37.82 54.54
N PRO A 206 7.29 37.16 54.84
CA PRO A 206 7.33 35.74 55.26
C PRO A 206 6.07 34.90 54.82
N ILE A 207 6.15 33.66 54.27
CA ILE A 207 6.37 32.29 54.85
C ILE A 207 5.07 31.46 55.10
N LEU A 208 5.11 30.17 54.68
CA LEU A 208 4.33 28.97 55.07
C LEU A 208 2.89 28.67 54.55
N LYS A 209 2.70 27.36 54.26
CA LYS A 209 1.49 26.50 54.26
C LYS A 209 0.40 26.73 53.18
N SER A 210 -0.43 25.73 52.82
CA SER A 210 -0.24 24.31 52.44
C SER A 210 -1.61 23.61 52.28
N ARG A 211 -1.70 22.62 51.37
CA ARG A 211 -2.74 21.56 51.25
C ARG A 211 -4.12 21.90 50.64
N MET A 212 -4.44 21.04 49.65
CA MET A 212 -5.73 20.34 49.39
C MET A 212 -6.93 21.09 48.76
N TRP A 213 -7.59 20.35 47.86
CA TRP A 213 -8.88 20.66 47.23
C TRP A 213 -10.05 20.28 48.17
N PRO A 214 -11.29 20.72 47.90
CA PRO A 214 -12.18 19.89 47.07
C PRO A 214 -13.11 20.66 46.09
N ILE A 215 -13.87 19.87 45.31
CA ILE A 215 -14.71 20.21 44.15
C ILE A 215 -16.10 20.76 44.57
N TYR A 216 -16.64 21.82 43.91
CA TYR A 216 -17.93 21.76 43.17
C TYR A 216 -18.49 23.06 42.53
N LYS A 217 -19.10 22.86 41.34
CA LYS A 217 -20.29 23.52 40.72
C LYS A 217 -20.25 24.97 40.12
N VAL A 218 -20.74 25.03 38.87
CA VAL A 218 -21.47 26.11 38.15
C VAL A 218 -20.86 27.51 38.05
N GLY A 219 -20.00 27.69 37.03
CA GLY A 219 -20.43 28.29 35.76
C GLY A 219 -20.67 29.81 35.64
N ARG A 220 -20.06 30.41 34.61
CA ARG A 220 -20.68 31.44 33.74
C ARG A 220 -20.07 31.40 32.34
N ARG A 221 -20.81 31.87 31.33
CA ARG A 221 -20.35 31.98 29.94
C ARG A 221 -19.30 33.09 29.81
N LEU A 222 -18.18 32.79 29.16
CA LEU A 222 -17.44 33.78 28.36
C LEU A 222 -17.36 33.24 26.92
N LYS A 223 -17.63 34.09 25.94
CA LYS A 223 -17.48 33.74 24.52
C LYS A 223 -16.01 33.87 24.14
N ALA A 224 -15.33 32.76 23.90
CA ALA A 224 -14.13 32.75 23.07
C ALA A 224 -14.57 32.65 21.60
N ASN A 225 -13.93 33.41 20.71
CA ASN A 225 -14.27 33.46 19.29
C ASN A 225 -13.10 32.85 18.48
N PRO A 226 -13.21 31.62 17.96
CA PRO A 226 -12.15 31.01 17.18
C PRO A 226 -12.12 31.54 15.75
N ALA A 227 -10.93 31.82 15.22
CA ALA A 227 -10.75 32.03 13.78
C ALA A 227 -10.93 30.67 13.05
N LEU A 228 -11.75 30.65 12.01
CA LEU A 228 -12.09 29.43 11.27
C LEU A 228 -11.34 29.37 9.93
N GLY A 229 -10.48 28.37 9.77
CA GLY A 229 -9.83 28.03 8.50
C GLY A 229 -10.55 26.90 7.76
N VAL A 230 -10.29 26.78 6.45
CA VAL A 230 -10.84 25.70 5.62
C VAL A 230 -9.99 24.45 5.81
N GLN A 231 -10.53 23.46 6.53
CA GLN A 231 -9.98 22.10 6.51
C GLN A 231 -10.46 21.37 5.25
N ILE A 232 -9.54 20.66 4.61
CA ILE A 232 -9.82 19.76 3.48
C ILE A 232 -9.70 18.33 3.97
N ALA A 233 -10.71 17.50 3.70
CA ALA A 233 -10.65 16.08 4.03
C ALA A 233 -9.82 15.35 2.96
N LEU A 234 -8.64 14.87 3.35
CA LEU A 234 -7.77 14.08 2.50
C LEU A 234 -8.11 12.60 2.66
N SER A 235 -8.33 11.91 1.55
CA SER A 235 -8.61 10.47 1.48
C SER A 235 -8.04 9.91 0.18
N GLU A 236 -7.75 8.60 0.13
CA GLU A 236 -7.31 7.89 -1.07
C GLU A 236 -8.35 6.87 -1.55
N GLU A 237 -9.63 7.27 -1.65
CA GLU A 237 -10.65 6.49 -2.36
C GLU A 237 -11.06 7.19 -3.67
N SER A 238 -11.14 6.43 -4.77
CA SER A 238 -11.51 6.96 -6.10
C SER A 238 -13.02 6.89 -6.35
N SER A 239 -13.61 7.98 -6.83
CA SER A 239 -14.99 7.99 -7.35
C SER A 239 -15.03 8.52 -8.79
N VAL A 240 -15.94 8.00 -9.62
CA VAL A 240 -16.10 8.41 -11.02
C VAL A 240 -17.58 8.54 -11.37
N CYS A 241 -17.97 9.71 -11.85
CA CYS A 241 -19.26 9.98 -12.48
C CYS A 241 -19.09 10.41 -13.94
N ARG A 242 -20.18 10.37 -14.71
CA ARG A 242 -20.17 10.38 -16.20
C ARG A 242 -20.15 11.80 -16.78
N ASN A 243 -19.32 12.07 -17.80
CA ASN A 243 -19.75 12.23 -19.22
C ASN A 243 -18.80 13.00 -20.16
N ARG A 244 -18.70 12.46 -21.39
CA ARG A 244 -18.53 13.09 -22.72
C ARG A 244 -17.27 13.92 -23.08
N GLU A 245 -16.95 13.82 -24.36
CA GLU A 245 -15.76 14.36 -25.03
C GLU A 245 -15.95 15.80 -25.53
N ALA A 246 -14.83 16.49 -25.72
CA ALA A 246 -14.61 17.37 -26.87
C ALA A 246 -13.23 17.02 -27.46
N ARG A 247 -13.13 16.91 -28.78
CA ARG A 247 -11.86 16.71 -29.50
C ARG A 247 -11.38 18.02 -30.07
N ASP A 248 -10.07 18.17 -30.16
CA ASP A 248 -9.48 18.93 -31.26
C ASP A 248 -8.21 18.25 -31.77
N SER A 249 -7.78 18.63 -32.97
CA SER A 249 -6.88 17.82 -33.80
C SER A 249 -5.51 18.44 -34.05
N LEU A 250 -4.50 17.58 -34.25
CA LEU A 250 -3.45 17.80 -35.25
C LEU A 250 -2.71 16.48 -35.57
N SER A 251 -2.15 16.40 -36.77
CA SER A 251 -1.48 15.21 -37.31
C SER A 251 0.04 15.26 -37.10
N TRP A 252 0.74 14.17 -37.45
CA TRP A 252 1.89 14.20 -38.37
C TRP A 252 2.21 12.76 -38.84
N VAL A 253 3.01 12.63 -39.90
CA VAL A 253 3.18 11.39 -40.69
C VAL A 253 4.66 11.15 -41.05
N HIS A 254 5.02 9.88 -41.28
CA HIS A 254 6.31 9.34 -41.74
C HIS A 254 7.52 9.40 -40.78
N CYS A 255 8.06 8.21 -40.48
CA CYS A 255 9.32 7.79 -41.08
C CYS A 255 9.32 6.28 -41.35
N LYS A 256 10.06 5.80 -42.35
CA LYS A 256 10.20 4.37 -42.71
C LYS A 256 11.55 4.15 -43.39
N ARG A 257 12.50 3.48 -42.73
CA ARG A 257 13.85 3.18 -43.28
C ARG A 257 14.45 1.92 -42.67
N SER A 258 15.11 1.14 -43.55
CA SER A 258 16.07 0.03 -43.37
C SER A 258 15.87 -1.03 -42.28
N TRP A 259 16.34 -2.25 -42.55
CA TRP A 259 16.11 -3.45 -41.72
C TRP A 259 17.37 -4.32 -41.55
N GLN A 260 18.56 -3.72 -41.62
CA GLN A 260 19.86 -4.42 -41.47
C GLN A 260 20.70 -3.96 -40.27
N GLU A 261 20.14 -3.08 -39.43
CA GLU A 261 20.71 -2.68 -38.13
C GLU A 261 19.63 -2.85 -37.06
N LEU A 262 19.45 -4.07 -36.56
CA LEU A 262 18.56 -4.37 -35.44
C LEU A 262 19.41 -4.88 -34.28
N SER A 263 19.45 -4.10 -33.19
CA SER A 263 20.15 -4.47 -31.96
C SER A 263 19.39 -5.55 -31.19
N GLU A 264 20.10 -6.23 -30.28
CA GLU A 264 19.55 -7.20 -29.32
C GLU A 264 18.32 -6.63 -28.56
N GLU A 265 18.33 -5.32 -28.30
CA GLU A 265 17.21 -4.60 -27.67
C GLU A 265 15.88 -4.75 -28.43
N VAL A 266 15.87 -4.88 -29.76
CA VAL A 266 14.63 -5.02 -30.54
C VAL A 266 13.97 -6.38 -30.30
N ILE A 267 14.77 -7.43 -30.05
CA ILE A 267 14.26 -8.75 -29.66
C ILE A 267 13.68 -8.66 -28.25
N VAL A 268 14.40 -8.05 -27.30
CA VAL A 268 13.91 -7.82 -25.92
C VAL A 268 12.62 -6.99 -25.93
N CYS A 269 12.53 -5.95 -26.75
CA CYS A 269 11.32 -5.14 -26.90
C CYS A 269 10.16 -5.95 -27.48
N ARG A 270 10.39 -6.90 -28.42
CA ARG A 270 9.34 -7.83 -28.87
C ARG A 270 8.87 -8.75 -27.75
N VAL A 271 9.78 -9.29 -26.94
CA VAL A 271 9.44 -10.13 -25.78
C VAL A 271 8.64 -9.34 -24.74
N MET A 272 9.06 -8.12 -24.41
CA MET A 272 8.33 -7.23 -23.50
C MET A 272 6.97 -6.79 -24.07
N LEU A 273 6.86 -6.57 -25.38
CA LEU A 273 5.56 -6.31 -26.02
C LEU A 273 4.65 -7.55 -26.03
N ALA A 274 5.19 -8.76 -26.17
CA ALA A 274 4.42 -10.00 -26.07
C ALA A 274 3.92 -10.27 -24.64
N LEU A 275 4.77 -10.02 -23.63
CA LEU A 275 4.41 -9.97 -22.21
C LEU A 275 3.24 -9.01 -21.96
N MET A 276 3.30 -7.79 -22.51
CA MET A 276 2.25 -6.77 -22.34
C MET A 276 0.97 -7.08 -23.14
N ALA A 277 1.09 -7.68 -24.33
CA ALA A 277 -0.04 -7.93 -25.22
C ALA A 277 -0.92 -9.12 -24.81
N ARG A 278 -0.46 -10.01 -23.92
CA ARG A 278 -1.22 -11.17 -23.41
C ARG A 278 -1.96 -10.90 -22.09
N SER A 279 -2.34 -9.65 -21.82
CA SER A 279 -3.31 -9.33 -20.77
C SER A 279 -4.72 -9.84 -21.16
N PRO A 280 -5.42 -10.62 -20.30
CA PRO A 280 -6.59 -11.38 -20.71
C PRO A 280 -7.88 -10.54 -20.85
N ALA A 281 -8.10 -9.99 -22.03
CA ALA A 281 -9.38 -9.40 -22.45
C ALA A 281 -10.24 -10.42 -23.24
N CYS A 282 -11.03 -11.22 -22.50
CA CYS A 282 -12.17 -12.01 -22.98
C CYS A 282 -11.96 -12.95 -24.20
N SER A 283 -11.52 -14.18 -23.95
CA SER A 283 -11.69 -15.30 -24.89
C SER A 283 -12.99 -16.08 -24.60
N CYS A 284 -14.10 -15.71 -25.26
CA CYS A 284 -15.36 -16.45 -25.19
C CYS A 284 -15.39 -17.54 -26.28
N LEU A 285 -15.27 -18.81 -25.87
CA LEU A 285 -15.51 -19.97 -26.74
C LEU A 285 -16.92 -20.50 -26.49
N ASP A 286 -17.87 -20.19 -27.39
CA ASP A 286 -19.04 -21.04 -27.65
C ASP A 286 -19.82 -20.57 -28.89
N CYS A 287 -19.54 -21.19 -30.04
CA CYS A 287 -20.45 -21.26 -31.20
C CYS A 287 -20.02 -22.42 -32.12
N PRO A 288 -20.96 -23.17 -32.71
CA PRO A 288 -20.65 -24.42 -33.43
C PRO A 288 -20.02 -24.17 -34.81
N GLN A 289 -19.12 -25.06 -35.22
CA GLN A 289 -18.57 -25.07 -36.58
C GLN A 289 -19.59 -25.57 -37.61
N PRO A 290 -19.60 -25.03 -38.85
CA PRO A 290 -20.40 -25.57 -39.94
C PRO A 290 -19.79 -26.87 -40.48
N THR A 291 -20.62 -27.90 -40.66
CA THR A 291 -20.19 -29.19 -41.22
C THR A 291 -19.87 -29.11 -42.71
N ALA A 292 -18.72 -29.64 -43.11
CA ALA A 292 -18.31 -29.70 -44.51
C ALA A 292 -19.10 -30.77 -45.28
N MET A 293 -19.73 -30.40 -46.40
CA MET A 293 -20.39 -31.36 -47.31
C MET A 293 -19.41 -31.90 -48.36
N THR A 294 -19.17 -33.21 -48.32
CA THR A 294 -18.33 -33.93 -49.28
C THR A 294 -19.04 -34.11 -50.63
N ARG A 295 -18.35 -33.85 -51.74
CA ARG A 295 -18.84 -34.18 -53.09
C ARG A 295 -19.07 -35.68 -53.26
N ARG A 296 -20.27 -36.08 -53.72
CA ARG A 296 -20.41 -37.20 -54.67
C ARG A 296 -21.65 -37.02 -55.56
N SER A 297 -21.58 -37.62 -56.74
CA SER A 297 -22.51 -37.49 -57.85
C SER A 297 -23.67 -38.48 -57.79
N LEU A 298 -24.85 -38.09 -58.29
CA LEU A 298 -25.71 -38.90 -59.17
C LEU A 298 -26.70 -37.98 -59.91
N SER A 299 -27.47 -38.54 -60.86
CA SER A 299 -28.17 -37.80 -61.93
C SER A 299 -29.72 -38.03 -61.88
N PRO A 300 -30.60 -37.64 -62.85
CA PRO A 300 -31.79 -36.85 -62.48
C PRO A 300 -33.17 -37.32 -63.01
N GLU A 301 -34.24 -37.11 -62.23
CA GLU A 301 -35.66 -37.19 -62.67
C GLU A 301 -36.47 -36.04 -62.02
N LEU A 302 -37.17 -35.19 -62.78
CA LEU A 302 -38.64 -35.19 -63.05
C LEU A 302 -39.52 -35.01 -61.78
N SER A 303 -40.19 -33.86 -61.58
CA SER A 303 -41.57 -33.51 -62.01
C SER A 303 -42.67 -34.00 -61.01
N VAL A 304 -43.88 -33.43 -60.82
CA VAL A 304 -44.60 -32.26 -61.38
C VAL A 304 -45.87 -31.91 -60.51
N TYR A 305 -46.55 -30.77 -60.76
CA TYR A 305 -47.73 -30.18 -60.05
C TYR A 305 -47.49 -29.71 -58.57
N SER A 306 -48.07 -28.62 -57.99
CA SER A 306 -49.37 -27.89 -58.10
C SER A 306 -50.55 -28.56 -57.37
N ASP A 307 -51.51 -27.87 -56.72
CA ASP A 307 -51.75 -26.44 -56.41
C ASP A 307 -52.54 -26.32 -55.07
N LEU A 308 -52.61 -25.12 -54.46
CA LEU A 308 -53.86 -24.38 -54.12
C LEU A 308 -53.67 -23.24 -53.10
N ALA A 309 -54.59 -22.26 -53.16
CA ALA A 309 -54.65 -21.01 -52.39
C ALA A 309 -55.81 -21.06 -51.34
N PRO A 310 -56.21 -20.01 -50.55
CA PRO A 310 -55.95 -18.57 -50.74
C PRO A 310 -55.62 -17.70 -49.50
N HIS A 311 -55.37 -16.42 -49.80
CA HIS A 311 -55.18 -15.25 -48.91
C HIS A 311 -56.50 -14.78 -48.22
N PRO A 312 -56.44 -13.93 -47.17
CA PRO A 312 -56.49 -12.46 -47.38
C PRO A 312 -55.60 -11.59 -46.43
N GLU A 313 -55.45 -10.30 -46.80
CA GLU A 313 -55.22 -9.10 -45.95
C GLU A 313 -54.06 -9.10 -44.92
N ARG A 314 -53.02 -8.24 -45.04
CA ARG A 314 -53.12 -6.76 -44.93
C ARG A 314 -51.85 -5.98 -45.35
N GLU A 315 -52.00 -4.65 -45.34
CA GLU A 315 -51.00 -3.60 -45.60
C GLU A 315 -49.78 -3.60 -44.63
N ALA A 316 -48.68 -2.86 -44.80
CA ALA A 316 -47.85 -2.40 -45.93
C ALA A 316 -46.94 -1.25 -45.42
N CYS A 317 -45.63 -1.32 -45.66
CA CYS A 317 -44.61 -0.26 -45.43
C CYS A 317 -44.34 0.15 -43.96
N ALA A 318 -43.19 0.74 -43.58
CA ALA A 318 -42.06 1.25 -44.38
C ALA A 318 -40.67 0.91 -43.76
N ALA A 319 -39.61 1.17 -44.53
CA ALA A 319 -38.23 0.72 -44.29
C ALA A 319 -37.40 1.50 -43.24
N SER A 320 -36.28 0.90 -42.82
CA SER A 320 -35.02 1.59 -42.48
C SER A 320 -33.80 0.66 -42.72
N PRO A 321 -32.60 1.19 -43.02
CA PRO A 321 -31.55 0.42 -43.71
C PRO A 321 -30.41 -0.12 -42.81
N CYS A 322 -29.66 -1.09 -43.34
CA CYS A 322 -28.40 -1.59 -42.78
C CYS A 322 -27.20 -0.65 -43.08
N PRO A 323 -26.19 -0.58 -42.19
CA PRO A 323 -24.86 -0.03 -42.49
C PRO A 323 -23.79 -1.12 -42.71
N ASP A 324 -22.71 -0.78 -43.42
CA ASP A 324 -21.63 -1.68 -43.86
C ASP A 324 -20.62 -2.13 -42.77
N LEU A 325 -19.97 -3.26 -43.05
CA LEU A 325 -18.81 -3.79 -42.33
C LEU A 325 -17.48 -3.47 -43.04
N SER A 326 -16.60 -2.65 -42.46
CA SER A 326 -15.15 -2.74 -42.71
C SER A 326 -14.28 -1.96 -41.69
N ARG A 327 -12.98 -2.31 -41.67
CA ARG A 327 -11.84 -1.63 -40.97
C ARG A 327 -11.74 -1.73 -39.44
N SER A 328 -11.23 -2.89 -39.01
CA SER A 328 -9.99 -3.03 -38.21
C SER A 328 -9.60 -1.89 -37.24
N GLN A 329 -9.66 -2.18 -35.94
CA GLN A 329 -9.05 -1.37 -34.88
C GLN A 329 -7.52 -1.54 -34.85
N THR A 330 -6.81 -0.51 -34.39
CA THR A 330 -5.41 -0.60 -33.92
C THR A 330 -5.20 0.51 -32.90
N GLU A 331 -5.20 0.17 -31.62
CA GLU A 331 -5.17 1.16 -30.54
C GLU A 331 -3.75 1.71 -30.30
N ARG A 332 -3.68 2.98 -29.87
CA ARG A 332 -2.43 3.61 -29.42
C ARG A 332 -2.39 3.57 -27.89
N MET A 333 -1.52 2.74 -27.32
CA MET A 333 -1.16 2.83 -25.91
C MET A 333 -0.35 4.11 -25.65
N THR A 334 -0.59 4.76 -24.51
CA THR A 334 0.18 5.92 -24.04
C THR A 334 1.44 5.50 -23.29
N SER A 335 2.44 6.38 -23.22
CA SER A 335 3.81 6.05 -22.79
C SER A 335 3.95 5.73 -21.28
N ASP A 336 2.93 6.01 -20.48
CA ASP A 336 3.07 6.14 -19.02
C ASP A 336 2.63 4.88 -18.24
N ALA A 337 2.36 3.77 -18.96
CA ALA A 337 1.85 2.52 -18.40
C ALA A 337 2.89 1.37 -18.37
N VAL A 338 4.18 1.69 -18.50
CA VAL A 338 5.26 0.69 -18.42
C VAL A 338 5.57 0.38 -16.95
N ALA A 339 5.14 -0.78 -16.48
CA ALA A 339 5.66 -1.35 -15.24
C ALA A 339 7.17 -1.61 -15.40
N PRO A 340 8.04 -1.08 -14.53
CA PRO A 340 9.48 -1.27 -14.66
C PRO A 340 9.86 -2.68 -14.23
N PHE A 341 10.01 -3.60 -15.20
CA PHE A 341 10.86 -4.77 -15.01
C PHE A 341 12.24 -4.28 -14.58
N ASP A 342 12.76 -4.80 -13.46
CA ASP A 342 14.06 -4.37 -12.98
C ASP A 342 15.16 -4.62 -14.01
N ARG A 343 16.18 -3.76 -13.98
CA ARG A 343 17.33 -3.84 -14.87
C ARG A 343 18.01 -5.20 -14.83
N SER A 344 18.13 -5.82 -13.64
CA SER A 344 18.72 -7.15 -13.50
C SER A 344 17.96 -8.23 -14.28
N PHE A 345 16.62 -8.17 -14.28
CA PHE A 345 15.78 -9.11 -15.03
C PHE A 345 15.88 -8.90 -16.55
N ARG A 346 15.98 -7.64 -17.02
CA ARG A 346 16.25 -7.34 -18.44
C ARG A 346 17.61 -7.90 -18.86
N GLU A 347 18.65 -7.71 -18.05
CA GLU A 347 20.01 -8.20 -18.34
C GLU A 347 20.07 -9.75 -18.30
N ALA A 348 19.39 -10.40 -17.35
CA ALA A 348 19.26 -11.86 -17.31
C ALA A 348 18.53 -12.44 -18.54
N LEU A 349 17.44 -11.82 -19.00
CA LEU A 349 16.74 -12.23 -20.23
C LEU A 349 17.62 -12.08 -21.48
N ILE A 350 18.47 -11.04 -21.54
CA ILE A 350 19.45 -10.86 -22.63
C ILE A 350 20.47 -12.00 -22.61
N ASP A 351 21.09 -12.30 -21.46
CA ASP A 351 22.10 -13.36 -21.35
C ASP A 351 21.53 -14.75 -21.70
N VAL A 352 20.26 -15.03 -21.38
CA VAL A 352 19.56 -16.27 -21.78
C VAL A 352 19.33 -16.34 -23.30
N VAL A 353 18.86 -15.26 -23.92
CA VAL A 353 18.62 -15.21 -25.38
C VAL A 353 19.94 -15.28 -26.15
N ASP A 354 20.97 -14.55 -25.72
CA ASP A 354 22.33 -14.64 -26.26
C ASP A 354 22.89 -16.07 -26.14
N GLY A 355 22.77 -16.67 -24.96
CA GLY A 355 23.15 -18.06 -24.73
C GLY A 355 22.47 -19.03 -25.71
N CYS A 356 21.18 -18.84 -25.98
CA CYS A 356 20.44 -19.66 -26.94
C CYS A 356 20.87 -19.42 -28.39
N LEU A 357 21.11 -18.16 -28.78
CA LEU A 357 21.55 -17.79 -30.13
C LEU A 357 22.98 -18.27 -30.44
N LYS A 358 23.86 -18.32 -29.42
CA LYS A 358 25.23 -18.85 -29.53
C LYS A 358 25.31 -20.36 -29.75
N HIS A 359 24.25 -21.11 -29.45
CA HIS A 359 24.17 -22.56 -29.69
C HIS A 359 23.25 -22.94 -30.86
N ARG A 360 22.68 -21.96 -31.57
CA ARG A 360 21.92 -22.15 -32.82
C ARG A 360 22.78 -22.88 -33.87
N PRO A 361 22.28 -23.94 -34.54
CA PRO A 361 23.00 -24.56 -35.65
C PRO A 361 23.18 -23.56 -36.81
N GLU A 362 24.39 -23.44 -37.37
CA GLU A 362 24.73 -22.43 -38.38
C GLU A 362 23.81 -22.45 -39.61
N ALA A 363 23.27 -23.63 -39.96
CA ALA A 363 22.37 -23.83 -41.09
C ALA A 363 20.93 -23.31 -40.89
N VAL A 364 20.53 -22.95 -39.65
CA VAL A 364 19.16 -22.47 -39.34
C VAL A 364 19.18 -20.94 -39.24
N PRO A 365 18.37 -20.19 -40.01
CA PRO A 365 18.26 -18.73 -39.89
C PRO A 365 17.92 -18.27 -38.47
N VAL A 366 18.34 -17.05 -38.10
CA VAL A 366 18.10 -16.50 -36.74
C VAL A 366 16.60 -16.37 -36.47
N GLU A 367 15.86 -15.93 -37.48
CA GLU A 367 14.42 -15.71 -37.45
C GLU A 367 13.65 -17.02 -37.27
N GLN A 368 14.08 -18.09 -37.98
CA GLN A 368 13.50 -19.41 -37.84
C GLN A 368 13.83 -20.01 -36.47
N TYR A 369 15.09 -19.97 -36.05
CA TYR A 369 15.49 -20.46 -34.72
C TYR A 369 14.78 -19.70 -33.60
N PHE A 370 14.49 -18.40 -33.79
CA PHE A 370 13.71 -17.64 -32.84
C PHE A 370 12.26 -18.14 -32.75
N ALA A 371 11.56 -18.27 -33.88
CA ALA A 371 10.17 -18.72 -33.92
C ALA A 371 10.02 -20.18 -33.45
N ASP A 372 10.88 -21.08 -33.93
CA ASP A 372 10.76 -22.53 -33.68
C ASP A 372 11.17 -22.91 -32.24
N HIS A 373 12.01 -22.11 -31.56
CA HIS A 373 12.60 -22.49 -30.26
C HIS A 373 12.60 -21.42 -29.16
N LEU A 374 12.80 -20.14 -29.46
CA LEU A 374 12.87 -19.08 -28.43
C LEU A 374 11.50 -18.49 -28.07
N GLU A 375 10.68 -18.16 -29.06
CA GLU A 375 9.35 -17.59 -28.86
C GLU A 375 8.44 -18.49 -27.99
N PRO A 376 8.45 -19.83 -28.11
CA PRO A 376 7.75 -20.72 -27.19
C PRO A 376 8.27 -20.68 -25.74
N VAL A 377 9.60 -20.75 -25.54
CA VAL A 377 10.23 -20.67 -24.19
C VAL A 377 9.89 -19.35 -23.51
N LEU A 378 10.03 -18.24 -24.24
CA LEU A 378 9.77 -16.90 -23.75
C LEU A 378 8.28 -16.65 -23.53
N SER A 379 7.40 -17.28 -24.31
CA SER A 379 5.94 -17.27 -24.09
C SER A 379 5.53 -18.04 -22.84
N ALA A 380 6.11 -19.22 -22.59
CA ALA A 380 5.84 -20.00 -21.39
C ALA A 380 6.33 -19.27 -20.13
N LEU A 381 7.58 -18.78 -20.14
CA LEU A 381 8.14 -17.94 -19.08
C LEU A 381 7.29 -16.68 -18.83
N ALA A 382 6.75 -16.05 -19.89
CA ALA A 382 5.87 -14.89 -19.77
C ALA A 382 4.54 -15.22 -19.07
N ILE A 383 3.90 -16.33 -19.45
CA ILE A 383 2.67 -16.80 -18.82
C ILE A 383 2.91 -17.12 -17.34
N ASP A 384 3.95 -17.90 -17.05
CA ASP A 384 4.27 -18.34 -15.69
C ASP A 384 4.70 -17.16 -14.78
N CYS A 385 5.36 -16.14 -15.33
CA CYS A 385 5.70 -14.88 -14.63
C CYS A 385 4.46 -14.02 -14.33
N ILE A 386 3.54 -13.87 -15.30
CA ILE A 386 2.29 -13.12 -15.12
C ILE A 386 1.38 -13.80 -14.10
N ALA A 387 1.36 -15.14 -14.08
CA ALA A 387 0.58 -15.94 -13.14
C ALA A 387 1.14 -15.91 -11.70
N SER A 388 2.47 -15.89 -11.53
CA SER A 388 3.13 -15.94 -10.22
C SER A 388 3.42 -14.58 -9.58
N GLN A 389 3.51 -13.50 -10.37
CA GLN A 389 3.82 -12.13 -9.93
C GLN A 389 5.00 -12.05 -8.94
N PRO A 390 6.20 -12.54 -9.32
CA PRO A 390 7.30 -12.76 -8.39
C PRO A 390 7.93 -11.46 -7.90
N GLU A 391 8.04 -11.29 -6.58
CA GLU A 391 8.72 -10.14 -5.94
C GLU A 391 10.19 -10.00 -6.36
N ASN A 392 10.84 -11.12 -6.68
CA ASN A 392 12.18 -11.17 -7.26
C ASN A 392 12.14 -11.93 -8.60
N PRO A 393 12.01 -11.23 -9.74
CA PRO A 393 11.93 -11.86 -11.07
C PRO A 393 13.15 -12.70 -11.45
N THR A 394 14.34 -12.36 -10.95
CA THR A 394 15.58 -13.09 -11.22
C THR A 394 15.61 -14.42 -10.45
N ALA A 395 15.22 -14.42 -9.18
CA ALA A 395 15.05 -15.66 -8.39
C ALA A 395 13.95 -16.55 -8.97
N PHE A 396 12.85 -15.97 -9.47
CA PHE A 396 11.83 -16.71 -10.21
C PHE A 396 12.39 -17.33 -11.49
N LEU A 397 13.18 -16.61 -12.28
CA LEU A 397 13.80 -17.15 -13.49
C LEU A 397 14.67 -18.38 -13.18
N HIS A 398 15.50 -18.33 -12.12
CA HIS A 398 16.27 -19.50 -11.67
C HIS A 398 15.38 -20.67 -11.23
N ALA A 399 14.29 -20.41 -10.48
CA ALA A 399 13.37 -21.45 -10.04
C ALA A 399 12.61 -22.11 -11.21
N TRP A 400 12.13 -21.29 -12.15
CA TRP A 400 11.44 -21.72 -13.37
C TRP A 400 12.33 -22.61 -14.24
N VAL A 401 13.56 -22.15 -14.49
CA VAL A 401 14.60 -22.92 -15.20
C VAL A 401 14.80 -24.29 -14.56
N LYS A 402 15.07 -24.32 -13.25
CA LYS A 402 15.34 -25.55 -12.50
C LYS A 402 14.14 -26.50 -12.47
N GLN A 403 12.91 -25.97 -12.45
CA GLN A 403 11.71 -26.78 -12.56
C GLN A 403 11.64 -27.50 -13.92
N ARG A 404 11.85 -26.79 -15.04
CA ARG A 404 11.84 -27.38 -16.38
C ARG A 404 13.00 -28.38 -16.61
N GLU A 405 14.15 -28.18 -15.98
CA GLU A 405 15.24 -29.17 -15.94
C GLU A 405 14.80 -30.47 -15.23
N CYS A 406 14.11 -30.38 -14.08
CA CYS A 406 13.60 -31.54 -13.36
C CYS A 406 12.49 -32.29 -14.12
N GLU A 407 11.52 -31.57 -14.69
CA GLU A 407 10.35 -32.12 -15.39
C GLU A 407 10.72 -33.05 -16.55
N THR A 408 11.86 -32.81 -17.23
CA THR A 408 12.26 -33.58 -18.42
C THR A 408 13.10 -34.84 -18.13
N SER A 409 13.20 -35.27 -16.87
CA SER A 409 13.88 -36.51 -16.48
C SER A 409 13.02 -37.75 -16.82
N PRO A 410 13.49 -38.71 -17.66
CA PRO A 410 12.64 -39.73 -18.31
C PRO A 410 12.21 -40.92 -17.42
N SER A 411 12.03 -40.71 -16.11
CA SER A 411 11.90 -41.78 -15.11
C SER A 411 10.49 -42.38 -14.96
N GLN A 412 9.42 -41.64 -15.34
CA GLN A 412 8.04 -42.11 -15.20
C GLN A 412 7.16 -41.74 -16.41
N LYS A 413 7.01 -42.68 -17.35
CA LYS A 413 5.89 -42.69 -18.31
C LYS A 413 4.90 -43.77 -17.90
N GLY A 414 3.73 -43.36 -17.40
CA GLY A 414 2.77 -44.24 -16.73
C GLY A 414 1.31 -43.78 -16.68
N SER A 415 0.93 -42.78 -17.50
CA SER A 415 -0.47 -42.42 -17.77
C SER A 415 -0.56 -41.75 -19.14
N ALA A 416 -1.74 -41.78 -19.76
CA ALA A 416 -1.98 -41.19 -21.07
C ALA A 416 -3.28 -40.38 -21.09
N LEU A 417 -3.15 -39.07 -21.21
CA LEU A 417 -4.13 -38.12 -21.72
C LEU A 417 -3.34 -36.92 -22.27
N GLN A 418 -3.81 -36.34 -23.37
CA GLN A 418 -3.02 -35.38 -24.16
C GLN A 418 -3.42 -33.94 -23.84
N ASP A 419 -2.47 -33.18 -23.32
CA ASP A 419 -2.24 -31.78 -23.75
C ASP A 419 -0.93 -31.76 -24.55
N GLU A 420 -0.65 -30.68 -25.29
CA GLU A 420 0.57 -30.60 -26.12
C GLU A 420 1.81 -30.29 -25.27
N ASP A 421 2.46 -31.34 -24.77
CA ASP A 421 3.70 -31.29 -23.98
C ASP A 421 4.80 -30.46 -24.68
N PHE A 422 5.09 -29.29 -24.10
CA PHE A 422 6.13 -28.39 -24.58
C PHE A 422 7.54 -28.89 -24.22
N ASP A 423 8.11 -29.78 -25.05
CA ASP A 423 9.50 -30.22 -24.90
C ASP A 423 10.49 -29.12 -25.32
N MET A 424 10.98 -28.38 -24.33
CA MET A 424 12.00 -27.33 -24.51
C MET A 424 13.22 -27.89 -25.23
N SER A 425 13.64 -27.31 -26.36
CA SER A 425 14.70 -27.89 -27.19
C SER A 425 15.99 -28.15 -26.38
N PRO A 426 16.74 -29.24 -26.63
CA PRO A 426 17.99 -29.53 -25.91
C PRO A 426 19.01 -28.38 -25.97
N ILE A 427 18.95 -27.59 -27.04
CA ILE A 427 19.80 -26.41 -27.26
C ILE A 427 19.40 -25.27 -26.31
N ALA A 428 18.10 -25.00 -26.18
CA ALA A 428 17.59 -24.01 -25.23
C ALA A 428 17.89 -24.42 -23.77
N ARG A 429 17.70 -25.70 -23.42
CA ARG A 429 18.12 -26.26 -22.12
C ARG A 429 19.60 -26.02 -21.85
N MET A 430 20.50 -26.45 -22.74
CA MET A 430 21.94 -26.32 -22.57
C MET A 430 22.41 -24.85 -22.46
N ALA A 431 21.80 -23.94 -23.22
CA ALA A 431 22.06 -22.51 -23.13
C ALA A 431 21.63 -21.91 -21.77
N ILE A 432 20.45 -22.30 -21.29
CA ILE A 432 19.88 -21.89 -20.00
C ILE A 432 20.73 -22.39 -18.83
N SER A 433 21.12 -23.67 -18.82
CA SER A 433 22.02 -24.22 -17.78
C SER A 433 23.40 -23.55 -17.84
N SER A 434 23.90 -23.19 -19.03
CA SER A 434 25.14 -22.42 -19.20
C SER A 434 25.05 -21.01 -18.61
N TRP A 435 23.90 -20.33 -18.76
CA TRP A 435 23.66 -19.05 -18.09
C TRP A 435 23.62 -19.21 -16.57
N HIS A 436 22.84 -20.16 -16.05
CA HIS A 436 22.74 -20.39 -14.60
C HIS A 436 24.11 -20.67 -13.96
N HIS A 437 24.96 -21.47 -14.62
CA HIS A 437 26.31 -21.75 -14.14
C HIS A 437 27.24 -20.52 -14.17
N LYS A 438 27.12 -19.65 -15.19
CA LYS A 438 27.85 -18.37 -15.25
C LYS A 438 27.44 -17.42 -14.12
N GLU A 439 26.14 -17.30 -13.84
CA GLU A 439 25.68 -16.34 -12.83
C GLU A 439 26.00 -16.83 -11.40
N CYS A 440 25.81 -18.11 -11.10
CA CYS A 440 26.33 -18.67 -9.84
C CYS A 440 27.86 -18.56 -9.73
N SER A 441 28.60 -18.59 -10.84
CA SER A 441 30.05 -18.31 -10.83
C SER A 441 30.37 -16.82 -10.60
N ARG A 442 29.52 -15.88 -11.03
CA ARG A 442 29.63 -14.45 -10.70
C ARG A 442 29.36 -14.19 -9.23
N GLU A 443 28.28 -14.74 -8.67
CA GLU A 443 27.95 -14.67 -7.24
C GLU A 443 29.09 -15.26 -6.40
N LEU A 444 29.60 -16.44 -6.78
CA LEU A 444 30.72 -17.07 -6.10
C LEU A 444 31.99 -16.20 -6.16
N ALA A 445 32.29 -15.56 -7.30
CA ALA A 445 33.43 -14.67 -7.43
C ALA A 445 33.26 -13.36 -6.62
N ALA A 446 32.03 -12.83 -6.53
CA ALA A 446 31.71 -11.68 -5.69
C ALA A 446 31.89 -12.01 -4.20
N LEU A 447 31.32 -13.13 -3.73
CA LEU A 447 31.47 -13.62 -2.36
C LEU A 447 32.94 -13.95 -2.03
N GLN A 448 33.71 -14.51 -2.97
CA GLN A 448 35.15 -14.74 -2.80
C GLN A 448 35.93 -13.42 -2.67
N LYS A 449 35.54 -12.37 -3.40
CA LYS A 449 36.14 -11.03 -3.32
C LYS A 449 35.80 -10.35 -1.99
N GLU A 450 34.56 -10.45 -1.52
CA GLU A 450 34.14 -9.93 -0.21
C GLU A 450 34.82 -10.70 0.93
N TYR A 451 34.85 -12.03 0.88
CA TYR A 451 35.59 -12.87 1.82
C TYR A 451 37.08 -12.53 1.83
N GLY A 452 37.70 -12.32 0.67
CA GLY A 452 39.08 -11.86 0.56
C GLY A 452 39.30 -10.51 1.24
N THR A 453 38.42 -9.54 0.97
CA THR A 453 38.44 -8.20 1.59
C THR A 453 38.29 -8.28 3.11
N LEU A 454 37.34 -9.07 3.61
CA LEU A 454 37.13 -9.31 5.04
C LEU A 454 38.33 -10.00 5.68
N ARG A 455 38.92 -11.00 5.00
CA ARG A 455 40.12 -11.72 5.45
C ARG A 455 41.33 -10.79 5.52
N ASP A 456 41.49 -9.86 4.59
CA ASP A 456 42.57 -8.87 4.63
C ASP A 456 42.35 -7.80 5.71
N VAL A 457 41.11 -7.32 5.92
CA VAL A 457 40.76 -6.48 7.08
C VAL A 457 41.06 -7.20 8.39
N LEU A 458 40.69 -8.48 8.53
CA LEU A 458 40.97 -9.28 9.73
C LEU A 458 42.48 -9.50 9.94
N LYS A 459 43.30 -9.63 8.89
CA LYS A 459 44.77 -9.70 8.99
C LYS A 459 45.40 -8.44 9.60
N THR A 460 44.77 -7.27 9.47
CA THR A 460 45.34 -6.01 10.01
C THR A 460 45.45 -5.97 11.54
N SER A 461 44.73 -6.84 12.25
CA SER A 461 44.71 -6.86 13.72
C SER A 461 45.11 -8.21 14.31
N GLN A 462 45.83 -8.19 15.43
CA GLN A 462 46.20 -9.40 16.16
C GLN A 462 44.98 -10.16 16.74
N ARG A 463 43.79 -9.54 16.77
CA ARG A 463 42.52 -10.20 17.14
C ARG A 463 41.88 -10.89 15.94
N GLY A 464 41.78 -10.20 14.79
CA GLY A 464 41.29 -10.79 13.55
C GLY A 464 42.15 -11.94 13.04
N LEU A 465 43.48 -11.87 13.23
CA LEU A 465 44.40 -13.00 12.99
C LEU A 465 44.10 -14.24 13.85
N ARG A 466 43.64 -14.08 15.10
CA ARG A 466 43.19 -15.22 15.93
C ARG A 466 41.85 -15.75 15.43
N LEU A 467 40.92 -14.86 15.08
CA LEU A 467 39.59 -15.21 14.59
C LEU A 467 39.67 -15.98 13.26
N LEU A 468 40.54 -15.55 12.34
CA LEU A 468 40.85 -16.28 11.11
C LEU A 468 41.41 -17.67 11.39
N ARG A 469 42.41 -17.80 12.27
CA ARG A 469 42.97 -19.12 12.63
C ARG A 469 41.95 -20.04 13.28
N ALA A 470 41.08 -19.52 14.13
CA ALA A 470 40.00 -20.29 14.76
C ALA A 470 38.95 -20.74 13.71
N ALA A 471 38.60 -19.89 12.75
CA ALA A 471 37.73 -20.25 11.63
C ALA A 471 38.38 -21.29 10.68
N GLU A 472 39.65 -21.08 10.31
CA GLU A 472 40.45 -21.97 9.45
C GLU A 472 40.68 -23.35 10.10
N ALA A 473 40.72 -23.42 11.43
CA ALA A 473 40.80 -24.67 12.19
C ALA A 473 39.43 -25.29 12.54
N GLY A 474 38.31 -24.63 12.24
CA GLY A 474 36.97 -25.05 12.68
C GLY A 474 36.72 -24.97 14.19
N ASP A 475 37.60 -24.33 14.96
CA ASP A 475 37.52 -24.25 16.42
C ASP A 475 36.47 -23.23 16.87
N ARG A 476 35.23 -23.73 16.98
CA ARG A 476 34.08 -23.00 17.51
C ARG A 476 34.30 -22.49 18.95
N SER A 477 35.14 -23.15 19.75
CA SER A 477 35.42 -22.72 21.13
C SER A 477 36.34 -21.50 21.16
N ALA A 478 37.42 -21.51 20.36
CA ALA A 478 38.28 -20.35 20.19
C ALA A 478 37.54 -19.18 19.53
N LEU A 479 36.68 -19.43 18.53
CA LEU A 479 35.82 -18.38 17.94
C LEU A 479 34.96 -17.69 19.00
N VAL A 480 34.27 -18.45 19.86
CA VAL A 480 33.46 -17.89 20.95
C VAL A 480 34.32 -17.10 21.93
N ALA A 481 35.46 -17.64 22.39
CA ALA A 481 36.36 -16.95 23.33
C ALA A 481 37.00 -15.67 22.75
N ILE A 482 37.16 -15.59 21.42
CA ILE A 482 37.67 -14.38 20.74
C ILE A 482 36.56 -13.32 20.57
N LEU A 483 35.29 -13.74 20.47
CA LEU A 483 34.11 -12.88 20.31
C LEU A 483 33.48 -12.45 21.64
N GLU A 484 33.64 -13.21 22.71
CA GLU A 484 33.07 -12.93 24.03
C GLU A 484 33.47 -11.54 24.58
N PRO A 485 34.75 -11.11 24.53
CA PRO A 485 35.14 -9.74 24.94
C PRO A 485 34.76 -8.64 23.93
N LEU A 486 33.75 -8.86 23.07
CA LEU A 486 33.04 -7.85 22.27
C LEU A 486 31.54 -7.77 22.65
N GLY A 487 31.08 -8.56 23.63
CA GLY A 487 29.66 -8.70 23.97
C GLY A 487 28.87 -9.62 23.03
N LEU A 488 29.44 -9.98 21.88
CA LEU A 488 28.80 -10.75 20.81
C LEU A 488 28.43 -12.20 21.20
N ALA A 489 28.96 -12.73 22.31
CA ALA A 489 28.70 -14.10 22.76
C ALA A 489 27.58 -14.22 23.82
N GLN A 490 27.16 -13.15 24.51
CA GLN A 490 26.17 -13.21 25.60
C GLN A 490 24.71 -13.21 25.11
N GLY A 491 24.45 -13.79 23.94
CA GLY A 491 23.23 -13.54 23.16
C GLY A 491 21.96 -14.29 23.59
N GLN A 492 22.00 -15.27 24.50
CA GLN A 492 20.87 -16.21 24.67
C GLN A 492 20.25 -16.28 26.08
N SER A 493 21.02 -16.30 27.18
CA SER A 493 20.45 -16.47 28.53
C SER A 493 19.99 -15.17 29.19
N SER A 494 20.80 -14.11 29.14
CA SER A 494 20.46 -12.77 29.64
C SER A 494 19.51 -12.01 28.69
N SER A 495 19.65 -12.22 27.38
CA SER A 495 18.78 -11.62 26.37
C SER A 495 17.33 -12.08 26.52
N ALA A 496 17.08 -13.36 26.80
CA ALA A 496 15.73 -13.91 26.94
C ALA A 496 14.94 -13.27 28.09
N THR A 497 15.55 -13.09 29.27
CA THR A 497 14.87 -12.45 30.41
C THR A 497 14.66 -10.95 30.19
N ALA A 498 15.62 -10.26 29.59
CA ALA A 498 15.47 -8.85 29.21
C ALA A 498 14.36 -8.65 28.17
N ALA A 499 14.24 -9.54 27.18
CA ALA A 499 13.18 -9.51 26.17
C ALA A 499 11.79 -9.73 26.80
N VAL A 500 11.64 -10.68 27.73
CA VAL A 500 10.37 -10.90 28.46
C VAL A 500 9.98 -9.67 29.29
N GLN A 501 10.94 -9.01 29.95
CA GLN A 501 10.69 -7.77 30.69
C GLN A 501 10.27 -6.62 29.74
N ALA A 502 11.01 -6.40 28.66
CA ALA A 502 10.66 -5.38 27.66
C ALA A 502 9.28 -5.61 27.02
N MET A 503 8.85 -6.87 26.87
CA MET A 503 7.51 -7.22 26.38
C MET A 503 6.40 -6.88 27.39
N ASP A 504 6.60 -7.09 28.70
CA ASP A 504 5.67 -6.55 29.71
C ASP A 504 5.65 -5.01 29.71
N HIS A 505 6.80 -4.37 29.51
CA HIS A 505 6.90 -2.91 29.43
C HIS A 505 6.13 -2.36 28.22
N LEU A 506 6.25 -3.01 27.06
CA LEU A 506 5.45 -2.71 25.87
C LEU A 506 3.95 -2.91 26.16
N GLY A 507 3.58 -3.97 26.89
CA GLY A 507 2.22 -4.19 27.35
C GLY A 507 1.68 -3.09 28.26
N LYS A 508 2.46 -2.64 29.24
CA LYS A 508 2.12 -1.49 30.11
C LYS A 508 1.85 -0.23 29.27
N VAL A 509 2.72 0.08 28.31
CA VAL A 509 2.55 1.22 27.38
C VAL A 509 1.30 1.08 26.53
N LEU A 510 1.10 -0.06 25.86
CA LEU A 510 -0.07 -0.30 24.99
C LEU A 510 -1.40 -0.29 25.78
N ARG A 511 -1.42 -0.73 27.04
CA ARG A 511 -2.63 -0.63 27.90
C ARG A 511 -2.98 0.84 28.20
N CYS A 512 -1.98 1.69 28.42
CA CYS A 512 -2.18 3.13 28.64
C CYS A 512 -2.60 3.87 27.37
N LEU A 513 -1.97 3.56 26.23
CA LEU A 513 -2.39 4.10 24.92
C LEU A 513 -3.84 3.71 24.61
N ARG A 514 -4.23 2.46 24.86
CA ARG A 514 -5.62 1.98 24.71
C ARG A 514 -6.62 2.73 25.60
N SER A 515 -6.27 3.06 26.85
CA SER A 515 -7.15 3.86 27.73
C SER A 515 -7.21 5.34 27.35
N ARG A 516 -6.25 5.84 26.55
CA ARG A 516 -6.30 7.14 25.87
C ARG A 516 -7.01 7.09 24.50
N GLY A 517 -7.63 5.96 24.13
CA GLY A 517 -8.37 5.78 22.88
C GLY A 517 -7.52 5.35 21.67
N VAL A 518 -6.23 5.08 21.86
CA VAL A 518 -5.30 4.68 20.78
C VAL A 518 -5.33 3.16 20.63
N THR A 519 -5.94 2.67 19.54
CA THR A 519 -6.35 1.25 19.40
C THR A 519 -5.61 0.45 18.33
N SER A 520 -4.73 1.08 17.53
CA SER A 520 -3.98 0.41 16.46
C SER A 520 -2.46 0.61 16.59
N ALA A 521 -1.66 -0.28 16.02
CA ALA A 521 -0.20 -0.14 16.02
C ALA A 521 0.26 1.16 15.33
N SER A 522 -0.40 1.56 14.23
CA SER A 522 -0.11 2.81 13.50
C SER A 522 -0.43 4.05 14.33
N SER A 523 -1.58 4.08 15.03
CA SER A 523 -1.94 5.20 15.91
C SER A 523 -1.07 5.25 17.17
N ALA A 524 -0.64 4.09 17.70
CA ALA A 524 0.34 4.00 18.79
C ALA A 524 1.71 4.55 18.37
N PHE A 525 2.17 4.25 17.15
CA PHE A 525 3.42 4.79 16.63
C PHE A 525 3.32 6.30 16.38
N LEU A 526 2.22 6.77 15.80
CA LEU A 526 1.96 8.21 15.58
C LEU A 526 1.87 9.01 16.90
N HIS A 527 1.46 8.41 18.01
CA HIS A 527 1.49 9.07 19.33
C HIS A 527 2.93 9.45 19.75
N PHE A 528 3.96 8.71 19.33
CA PHE A 528 5.36 9.08 19.56
C PHE A 528 5.87 10.16 18.59
N SER A 529 5.01 10.64 17.69
CA SER A 529 5.26 11.70 16.72
C SER A 529 6.52 11.43 15.87
N PRO A 530 6.49 10.49 14.91
CA PRO A 530 7.64 10.20 14.05
C PRO A 530 8.13 11.44 13.27
N ASP A 531 9.40 11.39 12.91
CA ASP A 531 10.02 12.32 11.97
C ASP A 531 9.50 12.06 10.54
N GLN A 532 9.88 12.91 9.57
CA GLN A 532 9.41 12.83 8.18
C GLN A 532 9.81 11.54 7.44
N ASP A 533 10.70 10.73 8.02
CA ASP A 533 11.19 9.45 7.51
C ASP A 533 10.44 8.22 8.09
N TRP A 534 9.35 8.43 8.83
CA TRP A 534 8.61 7.39 9.56
C TRP A 534 9.43 6.63 10.63
N THR A 535 10.44 7.28 11.19
CA THR A 535 11.17 6.81 12.37
C THR A 535 10.96 7.72 13.58
N VAL A 536 11.15 7.18 14.78
CA VAL A 536 11.17 7.94 16.05
C VAL A 536 12.56 7.78 16.65
N SER A 537 13.28 8.87 16.93
CA SER A 537 14.57 8.77 17.63
C SER A 537 14.40 8.18 19.04
N THR A 538 15.34 7.35 19.49
CA THR A 538 15.22 6.64 20.77
C THR A 538 15.03 7.60 21.95
N THR A 539 15.72 8.75 21.95
CA THR A 539 15.54 9.81 22.95
C THR A 539 14.13 10.40 22.95
N ARG A 540 13.53 10.64 21.77
CA ARG A 540 12.14 11.13 21.65
C ARG A 540 11.15 10.09 22.17
N MET A 541 11.36 8.82 21.83
CA MET A 541 10.52 7.73 22.31
C MET A 541 10.61 7.55 23.84
N GLN A 542 11.81 7.70 24.43
CA GLN A 542 12.02 7.68 25.88
C GLN A 542 11.22 8.80 26.58
N VAL A 543 11.29 10.04 26.06
CA VAL A 543 10.55 11.20 26.60
C VAL A 543 9.04 10.98 26.53
N GLU A 544 8.50 10.59 25.37
CA GLU A 544 7.04 10.43 25.22
C GLU A 544 6.48 9.21 25.99
N ILE A 545 7.25 8.13 26.15
CA ILE A 545 6.87 7.04 27.06
C ILE A 545 6.92 7.52 28.52
N GLY A 546 7.87 8.38 28.90
CA GLY A 546 7.91 9.05 30.20
C GLY A 546 6.66 9.89 30.47
N HIS A 547 6.15 10.61 29.46
CA HIS A 547 4.87 11.35 29.53
C HIS A 547 3.63 10.44 29.73
N LEU A 548 3.74 9.13 29.51
CA LEU A 548 2.67 8.18 29.83
C LEU A 548 2.62 7.83 31.33
N GLN A 549 3.72 8.01 32.08
CA GLN A 549 3.85 7.74 33.51
C GLN A 549 3.52 6.29 33.94
N VAL A 550 3.72 5.31 33.05
CA VAL A 550 3.44 3.88 33.29
C VAL A 550 4.70 3.05 33.61
N LEU A 551 5.88 3.61 33.36
CA LEU A 551 7.18 2.95 33.45
C LEU A 551 8.19 3.85 34.16
N GLN A 552 9.16 3.24 34.85
CA GLN A 552 10.34 3.89 35.40
C GLN A 552 11.41 4.12 34.31
N GLU A 553 12.29 5.10 34.50
CA GLU A 553 13.31 5.50 33.51
C GLU A 553 14.18 4.33 33.01
N ASN A 554 14.51 3.37 33.88
CA ASN A 554 15.22 2.15 33.51
C ASN A 554 14.35 1.16 32.70
N GLU A 555 13.07 0.98 33.05
CA GLU A 555 12.12 0.17 32.27
C GLU A 555 11.92 0.75 30.86
N ILE A 556 11.92 2.09 30.74
CA ILE A 556 11.81 2.83 29.47
C ILE A 556 13.05 2.63 28.62
N HIS A 557 14.26 2.78 29.19
CA HIS A 557 15.51 2.50 28.46
C HIS A 557 15.56 1.06 27.93
N GLN A 558 15.19 0.07 28.75
CA GLN A 558 15.13 -1.33 28.33
C GLN A 558 14.12 -1.56 27.20
N LEU A 559 12.92 -0.98 27.29
CA LEU A 559 11.90 -1.07 26.24
C LEU A 559 12.39 -0.44 24.93
N VAL A 560 12.95 0.76 24.98
CA VAL A 560 13.40 1.46 23.76
C VAL A 560 14.63 0.78 23.13
N GLN A 561 15.53 0.21 23.93
CA GLN A 561 16.62 -0.63 23.44
C GLN A 561 16.12 -1.94 22.79
N TYR A 562 15.02 -2.52 23.29
CA TYR A 562 14.40 -3.69 22.68
C TYR A 562 13.70 -3.39 21.35
N LEU A 563 13.15 -2.18 21.19
CA LEU A 563 12.55 -1.71 19.94
C LEU A 563 13.61 -1.35 18.88
N ASP A 564 14.67 -0.64 19.28
CA ASP A 564 15.86 -0.36 18.45
C ASP A 564 16.87 -1.53 18.51
N HIS A 565 16.39 -2.73 18.18
CA HIS A 565 17.20 -3.96 18.18
C HIS A 565 18.37 -3.95 17.17
N GLU A 566 18.34 -3.02 16.20
CA GLU A 566 19.42 -2.78 15.23
C GLU A 566 20.50 -1.83 15.79
N GLY A 567 20.25 -1.16 16.93
CA GLY A 567 21.19 -0.21 17.56
C GLY A 567 21.38 1.08 16.76
N SER A 568 20.40 1.47 15.95
CA SER A 568 20.47 2.56 14.98
C SER A 568 20.31 3.96 15.60
N GLY A 569 19.82 4.05 16.83
CA GLY A 569 19.35 5.29 17.47
C GLY A 569 17.94 5.70 17.05
N ARG A 570 17.24 4.93 16.20
CA ARG A 570 15.91 5.23 15.65
C ARG A 570 15.03 3.97 15.62
N VAL A 571 13.80 4.08 16.11
CA VAL A 571 12.79 3.03 15.96
C VAL A 571 11.97 3.32 14.70
N SER A 572 12.06 2.45 13.68
CA SER A 572 11.21 2.53 12.49
C SER A 572 9.78 2.03 12.80
N TYR A 573 8.80 2.45 12.00
CA TYR A 573 7.43 1.93 12.13
C TYR A 573 7.38 0.41 12.00
N GLN A 574 8.15 -0.19 11.09
CA GLN A 574 8.14 -1.64 10.87
C GLN A 574 8.77 -2.39 12.07
N SER A 575 9.89 -1.90 12.63
CA SER A 575 10.49 -2.51 13.83
C SER A 575 9.52 -2.45 15.02
N PHE A 576 8.82 -1.32 15.21
CA PHE A 576 7.77 -1.19 16.22
C PHE A 576 6.59 -2.12 15.96
N ARG A 577 6.06 -2.15 14.73
CA ARG A 577 4.94 -3.01 14.32
C ARG A 577 5.25 -4.48 14.57
N THR A 578 6.44 -4.96 14.21
CA THR A 578 6.88 -6.34 14.44
C THR A 578 6.87 -6.68 15.93
N MET A 579 7.42 -5.83 16.80
CA MET A 579 7.41 -6.07 18.25
C MET A 579 6.00 -5.98 18.85
N VAL A 580 5.14 -5.07 18.37
CA VAL A 580 3.74 -4.98 18.79
C VAL A 580 2.94 -6.21 18.35
N VAL A 581 3.10 -6.70 17.12
CA VAL A 581 2.45 -7.93 16.63
C VAL A 581 2.91 -9.14 17.43
N ARG A 582 4.22 -9.27 17.69
CA ARG A 582 4.79 -10.32 18.54
C ARG A 582 4.23 -10.27 19.96
N PHE A 583 4.17 -9.08 20.56
CA PHE A 583 3.58 -8.88 21.88
C PHE A 583 2.10 -9.28 21.90
N LEU A 584 1.30 -8.76 20.97
CA LEU A 584 -0.14 -9.05 20.89
C LEU A 584 -0.40 -10.55 20.77
N ALA A 585 0.35 -11.27 19.92
CA ALA A 585 0.24 -12.72 19.80
C ALA A 585 0.51 -13.49 21.11
N THR A 586 1.38 -12.98 21.99
CA THR A 586 1.62 -13.59 23.32
C THR A 586 0.66 -13.09 24.41
N SER A 587 -0.05 -11.97 24.23
CA SER A 587 -0.62 -11.21 25.34
C SER A 587 -2.10 -11.50 25.62
N ARG A 588 -2.35 -12.17 26.76
CA ARG A 588 -3.68 -12.48 27.30
C ARG A 588 -4.57 -11.25 27.50
N ASP A 589 -4.00 -10.09 27.84
CA ASP A 589 -4.77 -8.88 28.17
C ASP A 589 -5.39 -8.19 26.93
N PHE A 590 -4.85 -8.47 25.75
CA PHE A 590 -5.21 -7.79 24.51
C PHE A 590 -6.12 -8.62 23.60
N HIS A 591 -6.19 -9.93 23.84
CA HIS A 591 -7.15 -10.81 23.22
C HIS A 591 -8.34 -11.02 24.15
N TYR A 592 -9.54 -10.64 23.70
CA TYR A 592 -10.76 -11.06 24.35
C TYR A 592 -10.78 -12.60 24.41
N ALA A 593 -11.17 -13.17 25.56
CA ALA A 593 -11.42 -14.60 25.65
C ALA A 593 -12.50 -14.97 24.63
N LEU A 594 -12.26 -16.00 23.82
CA LEU A 594 -13.23 -16.49 22.85
C LEU A 594 -14.53 -16.87 23.57
N SER A 595 -15.68 -16.56 22.97
CA SER A 595 -16.93 -17.16 23.41
C SER A 595 -16.84 -18.70 23.22
N PRO A 596 -17.61 -19.50 23.99
CA PRO A 596 -17.64 -20.95 23.79
C PRO A 596 -17.99 -21.35 22.35
N GLU A 597 -18.84 -20.56 21.69
CA GLU A 597 -19.25 -20.74 20.31
C GLU A 597 -18.13 -20.42 19.31
N GLU A 598 -17.37 -19.33 19.52
CA GLU A 598 -16.21 -18.98 18.70
C GLU A 598 -15.08 -20.00 18.85
N PHE A 599 -14.81 -20.44 20.09
CA PHE A 599 -13.84 -21.49 20.39
C PHE A 599 -14.20 -22.80 19.70
N ASN A 600 -15.45 -23.26 19.83
CA ASN A 600 -15.92 -24.47 19.15
C ASN A 600 -15.86 -24.35 17.62
N ALA A 601 -16.13 -23.16 17.06
CA ALA A 601 -16.02 -22.94 15.61
C ALA A 601 -14.57 -23.01 15.11
N ILE A 602 -13.60 -22.47 15.86
CA ILE A 602 -12.17 -22.58 15.53
C ILE A 602 -11.71 -24.03 15.65
N MET A 603 -12.11 -24.76 16.70
CA MET A 603 -11.81 -26.19 16.86
C MET A 603 -12.39 -27.04 15.71
N PHE A 604 -13.62 -26.78 15.29
CA PHE A 604 -14.24 -27.44 14.14
C PHE A 604 -13.45 -27.21 12.84
N ARG A 605 -12.88 -26.03 12.64
CA ARG A 605 -12.05 -25.70 11.47
C ARG A 605 -10.70 -26.42 11.50
N ILE A 606 -10.07 -26.50 12.67
CA ILE A 606 -8.85 -27.30 12.91
C ILE A 606 -9.11 -28.78 12.55
N GLU A 607 -10.21 -29.34 13.06
CA GLU A 607 -10.63 -30.71 12.77
C GLU A 607 -10.86 -30.94 11.26
N SER A 608 -11.59 -30.03 10.62
CA SER A 608 -11.92 -30.12 9.19
C SER A 608 -10.68 -30.08 8.30
N ARG A 609 -9.70 -29.23 8.63
CA ARG A 609 -8.44 -29.10 7.87
C ARG A 609 -7.47 -30.26 8.11
N LEU A 610 -7.39 -30.78 9.32
CA LEU A 610 -6.62 -31.99 9.59
C LEU A 610 -7.22 -33.21 8.88
N ALA A 611 -8.56 -33.33 8.89
CA ALA A 611 -9.27 -34.37 8.14
C ALA A 611 -9.05 -34.26 6.63
N SER A 612 -9.06 -33.06 6.04
CA SER A 612 -8.75 -32.90 4.59
C SER A 612 -7.30 -33.22 4.25
N ASN A 613 -6.38 -33.07 5.20
CA ASN A 613 -4.96 -33.42 5.03
C ASN A 613 -4.68 -34.91 5.32
N GLY A 614 -5.66 -35.66 5.82
CA GLY A 614 -5.52 -37.09 6.15
C GLY A 614 -4.77 -37.39 7.46
N THR A 615 -4.48 -36.37 8.29
CA THR A 615 -3.66 -36.49 9.50
C THR A 615 -4.52 -36.34 10.75
N THR A 616 -4.32 -37.17 11.78
CA THR A 616 -4.99 -36.92 13.08
C THR A 616 -4.25 -35.87 13.90
N ILE A 617 -4.97 -35.12 14.73
CA ILE A 617 -4.36 -34.05 15.56
C ILE A 617 -3.33 -34.56 16.57
N GLY A 618 -3.47 -35.82 17.04
CA GLY A 618 -2.49 -36.46 17.91
C GLY A 618 -1.16 -36.70 17.18
N GLN A 619 -1.21 -37.23 15.96
CA GLN A 619 -0.01 -37.43 15.12
C GLN A 619 0.65 -36.09 14.77
N ALA A 620 -0.16 -35.14 14.27
CA ALA A 620 0.28 -33.82 13.84
C ALA A 620 0.99 -32.99 14.93
N LEU A 621 0.75 -33.30 16.21
CA LEU A 621 1.41 -32.65 17.35
C LEU A 621 2.48 -33.50 18.03
N ALA A 622 2.38 -34.84 17.96
CA ALA A 622 3.45 -35.72 18.45
C ALA A 622 4.75 -35.54 17.64
N GLU A 623 4.65 -35.18 16.35
CA GLU A 623 5.81 -34.81 15.51
C GLU A 623 6.47 -33.49 15.93
N LEU A 624 5.81 -32.69 16.77
CA LEU A 624 6.19 -31.30 17.09
C LEU A 624 6.39 -31.03 18.59
N ASP A 625 6.03 -31.98 19.46
CA ASP A 625 6.50 -32.05 20.85
C ASP A 625 7.97 -32.45 20.90
N SER A 626 8.84 -31.45 20.68
CA SER A 626 10.30 -31.63 20.68
C SER A 626 10.85 -32.18 22.00
N SER A 627 10.07 -32.03 23.08
CA SER A 627 10.38 -32.50 24.42
C SER A 627 9.88 -33.92 24.72
N ASN A 628 8.96 -34.46 23.90
CA ASN A 628 8.19 -35.68 24.14
C ASN A 628 7.60 -35.73 25.57
N SER A 629 7.05 -34.62 26.04
CA SER A 629 6.48 -34.46 27.39
C SER A 629 4.97 -34.67 27.46
N GLY A 630 4.28 -34.78 26.32
CA GLY A 630 2.83 -34.82 26.21
C GLY A 630 2.16 -33.43 26.33
N ALA A 631 2.94 -32.36 26.44
CA ALA A 631 2.45 -31.00 26.65
C ALA A 631 3.30 -29.95 25.92
N LEU A 632 2.68 -29.25 24.98
CA LEU A 632 3.34 -28.23 24.16
C LEU A 632 3.50 -26.92 24.93
N SER A 633 4.69 -26.30 24.85
CA SER A 633 4.90 -24.91 25.25
C SER A 633 4.12 -23.93 24.34
N ASP A 634 3.94 -22.68 24.79
CA ASP A 634 3.40 -21.58 23.98
C ASP A 634 4.08 -21.46 22.60
N THR A 635 5.41 -21.57 22.57
CA THR A 635 6.22 -21.55 21.35
C THR A 635 5.99 -22.75 20.44
N GLU A 636 6.00 -23.97 20.98
CA GLU A 636 5.76 -25.18 20.18
C GLU A 636 4.32 -25.23 19.67
N PHE A 637 3.34 -24.85 20.49
CA PHE A 637 1.92 -24.80 20.10
C PHE A 637 1.67 -23.77 18.98
N MET A 638 2.20 -22.55 19.11
CA MET A 638 2.10 -21.52 18.07
C MET A 638 2.82 -21.92 16.78
N GLN A 639 4.00 -22.54 16.87
CA GLN A 639 4.72 -23.03 15.71
C GLN A 639 3.97 -24.18 15.03
N SER A 640 3.38 -25.09 15.81
CA SER A 640 2.64 -26.25 15.29
C SER A 640 1.43 -25.85 14.46
N LEU A 641 0.54 -25.00 15.00
CA LEU A 641 -0.68 -24.62 14.27
C LEU A 641 -0.38 -23.79 13.01
N ARG A 642 0.78 -23.11 12.94
CA ARG A 642 1.27 -22.45 11.71
C ARG A 642 1.79 -23.44 10.67
N LEU A 643 2.63 -24.41 11.08
CA LEU A 643 3.19 -25.41 10.18
C LEU A 643 2.09 -26.26 9.52
N LEU A 644 1.01 -26.53 10.25
CA LEU A 644 -0.13 -27.35 9.79
C LEU A 644 -1.08 -26.64 8.82
N ARG A 645 -0.90 -25.34 8.55
CA ARG A 645 -1.68 -24.53 7.58
C ARG A 645 -3.20 -24.74 7.70
N LEU A 646 -3.72 -24.38 8.86
CA LEU A 646 -5.10 -24.63 9.29
C LEU A 646 -6.07 -23.46 8.99
N GLY A 647 -5.62 -22.48 8.19
CA GLY A 647 -6.32 -21.24 7.89
C GLY A 647 -6.53 -20.34 9.10
N LEU A 648 -5.66 -20.42 10.12
CA LEU A 648 -5.83 -19.72 11.40
C LEU A 648 -4.97 -18.45 11.46
N SER A 649 -5.57 -17.34 11.89
CA SER A 649 -4.78 -16.15 12.23
C SER A 649 -3.97 -16.34 13.50
N ASN A 650 -2.83 -15.64 13.59
CA ASN A 650 -1.98 -15.58 14.78
C ASN A 650 -2.77 -15.26 16.08
N LYS A 651 -3.82 -14.43 15.97
CA LYS A 651 -4.73 -14.08 17.07
C LYS A 651 -5.61 -15.27 17.49
N GLU A 652 -6.19 -16.01 16.55
CA GLU A 652 -7.02 -17.19 16.86
C GLU A 652 -6.18 -18.29 17.52
N VAL A 653 -4.97 -18.54 17.02
CA VAL A 653 -4.00 -19.48 17.62
C VAL A 653 -3.71 -19.12 19.08
N ALA A 654 -3.38 -17.86 19.34
CA ALA A 654 -3.11 -17.34 20.68
C ALA A 654 -4.35 -17.41 21.60
N GLN A 655 -5.52 -17.05 21.09
CA GLN A 655 -6.78 -17.16 21.84
C GLN A 655 -7.11 -18.62 22.21
N VAL A 656 -6.90 -19.55 21.29
CA VAL A 656 -7.08 -20.99 21.53
C VAL A 656 -6.10 -21.50 22.59
N PHE A 657 -4.80 -21.19 22.48
CA PHE A 657 -3.79 -21.56 23.48
C PHE A 657 -4.13 -21.05 24.89
N ASN A 658 -4.58 -19.80 24.98
CA ASN A 658 -4.94 -19.18 26.25
C ASN A 658 -6.21 -19.78 26.86
N SER A 659 -7.22 -20.13 26.05
CA SER A 659 -8.39 -20.89 26.50
C SER A 659 -8.07 -22.33 26.91
N LEU A 660 -7.18 -23.01 26.18
CA LEU A 660 -6.75 -24.38 26.48
C LEU A 660 -5.97 -24.45 27.79
N SER A 661 -4.92 -23.65 27.95
CA SER A 661 -4.11 -23.63 29.18
C SER A 661 -4.90 -23.19 30.41
N ALA A 662 -5.92 -22.33 30.25
CA ALA A 662 -6.88 -22.00 31.32
C ALA A 662 -7.85 -23.16 31.66
N ASN A 663 -8.09 -24.09 30.74
CA ASN A 663 -8.94 -25.27 30.95
C ASN A 663 -8.14 -26.49 31.44
N SER A 664 -6.86 -26.65 31.05
CA SER A 664 -5.93 -27.64 31.64
C SER A 664 -5.92 -27.54 33.17
N PHE A 665 -5.90 -26.30 33.68
CA PHE A 665 -5.95 -26.00 35.11
C PHE A 665 -7.22 -26.52 35.80
N LYS A 666 -8.37 -26.48 35.13
CA LYS A 666 -9.65 -26.94 35.68
C LYS A 666 -9.80 -28.46 35.60
N ALA A 667 -9.27 -29.07 34.54
CA ALA A 667 -9.35 -30.51 34.31
C ALA A 667 -8.55 -31.33 35.34
N ALA A 668 -7.47 -30.75 35.90
CA ALA A 668 -6.61 -31.42 36.87
C ALA A 668 -7.30 -31.85 38.18
N GLY A 669 -8.37 -31.15 38.60
CA GLY A 669 -9.24 -31.53 39.74
C GLY A 669 -8.61 -31.48 41.15
N THR A 670 -7.28 -31.42 41.27
CA THR A 670 -6.55 -31.39 42.54
C THR A 670 -6.71 -30.05 43.26
N SER A 671 -7.16 -30.09 44.51
CA SER A 671 -7.36 -28.89 45.35
C SER A 671 -6.07 -28.32 45.96
N GLU A 672 -4.91 -28.91 45.69
CA GLU A 672 -3.61 -28.42 46.17
C GLU A 672 -3.11 -27.23 45.34
N LEU A 673 -2.23 -26.41 45.92
CA LEU A 673 -1.72 -25.23 45.21
C LEU A 673 -0.97 -25.64 43.93
N PRO A 674 -1.25 -25.00 42.78
CA PRO A 674 -0.71 -25.43 41.50
C PRO A 674 0.81 -25.24 41.46
N ASN A 675 1.52 -26.29 41.05
CA ASN A 675 2.95 -26.20 40.77
C ASN A 675 3.18 -25.11 39.69
N PRO A 676 3.88 -23.98 40.00
CA PRO A 676 3.91 -22.82 39.11
C PRO A 676 4.48 -23.09 37.72
N LEU A 677 5.30 -24.14 37.59
CA LEU A 677 5.97 -24.57 36.37
C LEU A 677 5.01 -24.96 35.23
N MET A 678 3.80 -25.44 35.55
CA MET A 678 2.80 -25.86 34.55
C MET A 678 2.03 -24.68 33.91
N ARG A 679 2.30 -23.44 34.33
CA ARG A 679 1.57 -22.24 33.88
C ARG A 679 2.12 -21.71 32.54
N GLY A 680 1.84 -22.43 31.46
CA GLY A 680 2.26 -22.05 30.11
C GLY A 680 2.37 -23.21 29.12
N GLN A 681 1.68 -24.32 29.38
CA GLN A 681 1.66 -25.49 28.51
C GLN A 681 0.22 -25.95 28.21
N VAL A 682 0.07 -26.70 27.12
CA VAL A 682 -1.19 -27.33 26.69
C VAL A 682 -0.96 -28.82 26.47
N SER A 683 -1.70 -29.66 27.21
CA SER A 683 -1.71 -31.12 27.01
C SER A 683 -2.27 -31.47 25.63
N ILE A 684 -1.57 -32.35 24.91
CA ILE A 684 -1.94 -32.80 23.57
C ILE A 684 -3.27 -33.57 23.62
N ASP A 685 -3.43 -34.47 24.59
CA ASP A 685 -4.67 -35.25 24.78
C ASP A 685 -5.89 -34.37 25.10
N LEU A 686 -5.71 -33.32 25.90
CA LEU A 686 -6.79 -32.37 26.21
C LEU A 686 -7.21 -31.61 24.95
N PHE A 687 -6.26 -31.14 24.14
CA PHE A 687 -6.56 -30.45 22.90
C PHE A 687 -7.23 -31.40 21.89
N ALA A 688 -6.72 -32.61 21.72
CA ALA A 688 -7.29 -33.63 20.84
C ALA A 688 -8.73 -34.00 21.22
N SER A 689 -8.99 -34.21 22.52
CA SER A 689 -10.35 -34.52 23.02
C SER A 689 -11.33 -33.34 22.92
N LEU A 690 -10.85 -32.09 23.00
CA LEU A 690 -11.68 -30.90 22.78
C LEU A 690 -12.00 -30.71 21.28
N VAL A 691 -11.06 -30.95 20.38
CA VAL A 691 -11.30 -30.92 18.93
C VAL A 691 -12.31 -31.99 18.53
N ALA A 692 -12.10 -33.26 18.93
CA ALA A 692 -13.03 -34.37 18.68
C ALA A 692 -14.40 -34.27 19.40
N LYS A 693 -14.57 -33.28 20.28
CA LYS A 693 -15.86 -32.90 20.87
C LYS A 693 -16.53 -31.76 20.07
N SER A 694 -15.76 -30.87 19.47
CA SER A 694 -16.25 -29.68 18.76
C SER A 694 -16.96 -30.00 17.44
N SER A 695 -16.65 -31.13 16.80
CA SER A 695 -17.25 -31.64 15.55
C SER A 695 -18.77 -31.58 15.52
N LYS A 696 -19.40 -31.73 16.68
CA LYS A 696 -20.81 -32.10 16.84
C LYS A 696 -21.75 -30.95 17.22
N ASP A 697 -21.21 -29.78 17.60
CA ASP A 697 -21.99 -28.75 18.32
C ASP A 697 -21.64 -27.31 17.89
N SER A 698 -21.29 -27.12 16.61
CA SER A 698 -20.97 -25.79 16.06
C SER A 698 -22.22 -24.98 15.68
N ARG A 699 -22.98 -24.55 16.69
CA ARG A 699 -24.14 -23.64 16.53
C ARG A 699 -23.77 -22.34 15.81
N LEU A 700 -22.51 -21.90 15.96
CA LEU A 700 -22.01 -20.71 15.25
C LEU A 700 -21.91 -20.94 13.75
N LYS A 701 -21.52 -22.14 13.30
CA LYS A 701 -21.51 -22.51 11.88
C LYS A 701 -22.92 -22.53 11.30
N GLU A 702 -23.89 -23.11 12.00
CA GLU A 702 -25.30 -23.11 11.57
C GLU A 702 -25.86 -21.68 11.42
N TRP A 703 -25.66 -20.84 12.45
CA TRP A 703 -26.02 -19.42 12.43
C TRP A 703 -25.32 -18.64 11.31
N ALA A 704 -24.02 -18.90 11.09
CA ALA A 704 -23.25 -18.23 10.05
C ALA A 704 -23.71 -18.63 8.65
N THR A 705 -23.94 -19.92 8.38
CA THR A 705 -24.50 -20.40 7.10
C THR A 705 -25.86 -19.77 6.82
N GLY A 706 -26.76 -19.74 7.81
CA GLY A 706 -28.05 -19.06 7.68
C GLY A 706 -27.93 -17.55 7.47
N THR A 707 -26.87 -16.92 7.99
CA THR A 707 -26.59 -15.49 7.84
C THR A 707 -25.97 -15.16 6.47
N PHE A 708 -24.99 -15.92 6.00
CA PHE A 708 -24.43 -15.79 4.64
C PHE A 708 -25.46 -16.11 3.56
N SER A 709 -26.42 -16.99 3.83
CA SER A 709 -27.55 -17.25 2.93
C SER A 709 -28.44 -16.01 2.75
N LYS A 710 -28.77 -15.31 3.86
CA LYS A 710 -29.52 -14.03 3.80
C LYS A 710 -28.72 -12.92 3.12
N ILE A 711 -27.41 -12.83 3.37
CA ILE A 711 -26.51 -11.89 2.68
C ILE A 711 -26.58 -12.09 1.16
N ARG A 712 -26.64 -13.35 0.68
CA ARG A 712 -26.78 -13.66 -0.76
C ARG A 712 -28.14 -13.24 -1.33
N GLU A 713 -29.21 -13.37 -0.55
CA GLU A 713 -30.58 -13.02 -0.96
C GLU A 713 -30.80 -11.51 -1.11
N VAL A 714 -29.98 -10.68 -0.46
CA VAL A 714 -29.97 -9.23 -0.65
C VAL A 714 -29.09 -8.87 -1.87
N PRO A 715 -29.66 -8.51 -3.03
CA PRO A 715 -28.86 -8.13 -4.19
C PRO A 715 -28.06 -6.85 -3.89
N PRO A 716 -26.75 -6.81 -4.17
CA PRO A 716 -25.93 -5.63 -3.93
C PRO A 716 -26.50 -4.35 -4.57
N PRO A 717 -26.34 -3.16 -3.95
CA PRO A 717 -26.93 -1.91 -4.45
C PRO A 717 -26.59 -1.59 -5.91
N SER A 718 -25.40 -1.99 -6.38
CA SER A 718 -24.94 -1.83 -7.76
C SER A 718 -25.62 -2.76 -8.79
N LEU A 719 -26.44 -3.71 -8.34
CA LEU A 719 -27.04 -4.78 -9.15
C LEU A 719 -28.57 -4.80 -9.13
N GLN A 720 -29.24 -3.90 -8.40
CA GLN A 720 -30.70 -3.84 -8.26
C GLN A 720 -31.48 -3.58 -9.58
N HIS A 721 -30.79 -3.37 -10.70
CA HIS A 721 -31.37 -3.21 -12.04
C HIS A 721 -30.98 -4.34 -13.01
N SER A 722 -30.30 -5.39 -12.55
CA SER A 722 -29.94 -6.56 -13.37
C SER A 722 -30.54 -7.83 -12.76
N ALA A 723 -31.47 -8.46 -13.46
CA ALA A 723 -32.18 -9.65 -12.97
C ALA A 723 -31.32 -10.94 -12.91
N ALA A 724 -30.05 -10.88 -13.33
CA ALA A 724 -29.15 -12.01 -13.36
C ALA A 724 -28.41 -12.20 -12.02
N SER A 725 -29.04 -12.91 -11.08
CA SER A 725 -28.37 -13.42 -9.87
C SER A 725 -27.44 -14.58 -10.25
N CYS A 726 -26.21 -14.24 -10.63
CA CYS A 726 -25.15 -15.18 -11.01
C CYS A 726 -23.93 -14.98 -10.09
N SER A 727 -23.15 -16.05 -9.85
CA SER A 727 -21.94 -15.99 -9.02
C SER A 727 -20.94 -14.91 -9.48
N SER A 728 -20.81 -14.71 -10.80
CA SER A 728 -19.99 -13.66 -11.41
C SER A 728 -20.35 -12.24 -10.96
N SER A 729 -21.63 -11.99 -10.67
CA SER A 729 -22.12 -10.70 -10.16
C SER A 729 -21.66 -10.45 -8.72
N TRP A 730 -21.72 -11.47 -7.85
CA TRP A 730 -21.18 -11.40 -6.48
C TRP A 730 -19.65 -11.31 -6.47
N LEU A 731 -18.96 -12.10 -7.28
CA LEU A 731 -17.50 -12.03 -7.45
C LEU A 731 -17.05 -10.61 -7.81
N ARG A 732 -17.75 -9.94 -8.73
CA ARG A 732 -17.46 -8.55 -9.13
C ARG A 732 -17.72 -7.53 -7.99
N PHE A 733 -18.72 -7.77 -7.16
CA PHE A 733 -19.01 -6.93 -6.00
C PHE A 733 -17.98 -7.12 -4.88
N LEU A 734 -17.61 -8.36 -4.55
CA LEU A 734 -16.59 -8.66 -3.53
C LEU A 734 -15.21 -8.09 -3.94
N ARG A 735 -14.84 -8.18 -5.22
CA ARG A 735 -13.63 -7.55 -5.81
C ARG A 735 -13.63 -6.01 -5.80
N HIS A 736 -14.71 -5.35 -5.36
CA HIS A 736 -14.74 -3.90 -5.13
C HIS A 736 -14.27 -3.52 -3.71
N TYR A 737 -14.44 -4.41 -2.73
CA TYR A 737 -14.01 -4.21 -1.34
C TYR A 737 -12.65 -4.82 -1.03
N ALA A 738 -12.19 -5.76 -1.85
CA ALA A 738 -10.89 -6.43 -1.70
C ALA A 738 -9.70 -5.50 -1.97
N ASP A 739 -8.62 -5.69 -1.21
CA ASP A 739 -7.47 -4.80 -1.23
C ASP A 739 -6.70 -4.85 -2.57
N PRO A 740 -6.24 -3.69 -3.09
CA PRO A 740 -5.20 -3.66 -4.12
C PRO A 740 -3.87 -4.24 -3.59
N PRO A 741 -3.02 -4.83 -4.45
CA PRO A 741 -3.18 -4.94 -5.89
C PRO A 741 -4.03 -6.15 -6.33
N VAL A 742 -3.95 -7.28 -5.61
CA VAL A 742 -4.43 -8.58 -6.11
C VAL A 742 -5.97 -8.69 -6.13
N ARG A 743 -6.68 -8.00 -5.23
CA ARG A 743 -8.16 -8.01 -5.11
C ARG A 743 -8.80 -9.40 -4.98
N GLN A 744 -8.06 -10.42 -4.55
CA GLN A 744 -8.57 -11.76 -4.21
C GLN A 744 -8.84 -11.93 -2.71
N PHE A 745 -8.43 -10.96 -1.89
CA PHE A 745 -8.40 -11.03 -0.44
C PHE A 745 -9.16 -9.88 0.21
N LEU A 746 -9.91 -10.19 1.27
CA LEU A 746 -10.55 -9.23 2.15
C LEU A 746 -9.81 -9.26 3.50
N ASN A 747 -9.31 -8.13 3.96
CA ASN A 747 -8.95 -7.95 5.37
C ASN A 747 -10.22 -7.75 6.24
N PHE A 748 -10.09 -7.78 7.57
CA PHE A 748 -11.25 -7.66 8.48
C PHE A 748 -12.02 -6.33 8.33
N GLY A 749 -11.33 -5.22 8.07
CA GLY A 749 -11.96 -3.91 7.81
C GLY A 749 -12.72 -3.88 6.47
N ALA A 750 -12.15 -4.45 5.41
CA ALA A 750 -12.81 -4.62 4.13
C ALA A 750 -14.07 -5.49 4.27
N PHE A 751 -13.96 -6.63 4.97
CA PHE A 751 -15.07 -7.54 5.27
C PHE A 751 -16.17 -6.88 6.13
N SER A 752 -15.80 -6.14 7.17
CA SER A 752 -16.73 -5.38 8.01
C SER A 752 -17.47 -4.30 7.21
N THR A 753 -16.76 -3.58 6.34
CA THR A 753 -17.33 -2.55 5.47
C THR A 753 -18.28 -3.16 4.43
N LEU A 754 -17.94 -4.33 3.88
CA LEU A 754 -18.79 -5.11 2.99
C LEU A 754 -20.08 -5.54 3.69
N LEU A 755 -19.99 -6.18 4.86
CA LEU A 755 -21.17 -6.67 5.57
C LEU A 755 -22.10 -5.53 5.98
N THR A 756 -21.55 -4.44 6.54
CA THR A 756 -22.33 -3.24 6.91
C THR A 756 -23.01 -2.57 5.70
N ALA A 757 -22.46 -2.74 4.49
CA ALA A 757 -23.04 -2.22 3.25
C ALA A 757 -24.12 -3.13 2.62
N VAL A 758 -24.19 -4.41 3.01
CA VAL A 758 -25.29 -5.32 2.64
C VAL A 758 -26.41 -5.28 3.69
N ASP A 759 -26.05 -5.30 4.97
CA ASP A 759 -26.97 -5.24 6.11
C ASP A 759 -26.43 -4.28 7.19
N SER A 760 -26.98 -3.06 7.21
CA SER A 760 -26.63 -2.02 8.18
C SER A 760 -27.15 -2.29 9.60
N SER A 761 -27.89 -3.38 9.83
CA SER A 761 -28.30 -3.82 11.17
C SER A 761 -27.26 -4.73 11.85
N MET A 762 -26.27 -5.24 11.10
CA MET A 762 -25.21 -6.08 11.66
C MET A 762 -24.37 -5.34 12.70
N THR A 763 -24.24 -5.92 13.88
CA THR A 763 -23.38 -5.37 14.93
C THR A 763 -21.93 -5.80 14.74
N SER A 764 -20.98 -5.01 15.21
CA SER A 764 -19.54 -5.35 15.19
C SER A 764 -19.23 -6.73 15.83
N PRO A 765 -19.86 -7.12 16.97
CA PRO A 765 -19.80 -8.49 17.47
C PRO A 765 -20.25 -9.58 16.47
N ASP A 766 -21.31 -9.35 15.69
CA ASP A 766 -21.81 -10.34 14.73
C ASP A 766 -20.89 -10.44 13.50
N ILE A 767 -20.36 -9.31 13.03
CA ILE A 767 -19.30 -9.27 12.01
C ILE A 767 -18.04 -10.02 12.50
N SER A 768 -17.63 -9.84 13.77
CA SER A 768 -16.52 -10.60 14.37
C SER A 768 -16.80 -12.11 14.41
N ARG A 769 -18.02 -12.52 14.76
CA ARG A 769 -18.44 -13.93 14.77
C ARG A 769 -18.43 -14.57 13.38
N LEU A 770 -18.92 -13.86 12.36
CA LEU A 770 -18.86 -14.31 10.98
C LEU A 770 -17.40 -14.42 10.50
N TRP A 771 -16.55 -13.46 10.89
CA TRP A 771 -15.12 -13.53 10.61
C TRP A 771 -14.44 -14.75 11.27
N CYS A 772 -14.83 -15.14 12.49
CA CYS A 772 -14.29 -16.31 13.18
C CYS A 772 -14.59 -17.65 12.47
N VAL A 773 -15.67 -17.78 11.69
CA VAL A 773 -15.97 -19.04 10.96
C VAL A 773 -15.25 -19.18 9.62
N LEU A 774 -14.81 -18.08 9.00
CA LEU A 774 -14.13 -18.08 7.70
C LEU A 774 -12.69 -18.61 7.81
N GLU A 775 -12.21 -19.31 6.79
CA GLU A 775 -10.81 -19.71 6.66
C GLU A 775 -9.93 -18.54 6.15
N LYS A 776 -8.79 -18.32 6.81
CA LYS A 776 -7.83 -17.25 6.47
C LYS A 776 -6.69 -17.85 5.64
N ASP A 777 -5.91 -17.00 4.98
CA ASP A 777 -4.66 -17.41 4.34
C ASP A 777 -3.53 -17.57 5.37
N ASP A 778 -2.91 -18.75 5.41
CA ASP A 778 -1.80 -19.06 6.32
C ASP A 778 -0.47 -18.38 5.93
N GLN A 779 -0.39 -17.69 4.79
CA GLN A 779 0.84 -17.03 4.32
C GLN A 779 0.87 -15.52 4.59
N ALA A 780 -0.21 -14.94 5.13
CA ALA A 780 -0.31 -13.51 5.40
C ALA A 780 -0.04 -13.16 6.88
N ASP A 781 0.76 -12.13 7.13
CA ASP A 781 0.98 -11.56 8.48
C ASP A 781 -0.32 -11.06 9.12
N GLU A 782 -1.19 -10.48 8.29
CA GLU A 782 -2.52 -10.02 8.68
C GLU A 782 -3.59 -11.04 8.25
N PRO A 783 -4.68 -11.20 9.01
CA PRO A 783 -5.72 -12.15 8.66
C PRO A 783 -6.45 -11.70 7.39
N LEU A 784 -6.21 -12.41 6.30
CA LEU A 784 -6.86 -12.22 5.00
C LEU A 784 -7.77 -13.42 4.70
N VAL A 785 -9.00 -13.16 4.24
CA VAL A 785 -9.92 -14.21 3.76
C VAL A 785 -10.03 -14.11 2.24
N ARG A 786 -9.94 -15.25 1.55
CA ARG A 786 -10.10 -15.34 0.09
C ARG A 786 -11.56 -15.10 -0.32
N ILE A 787 -11.80 -14.41 -1.41
CA ILE A 787 -13.16 -14.16 -1.93
C ILE A 787 -13.90 -15.46 -2.22
N GLU A 788 -13.18 -16.47 -2.69
CA GLU A 788 -13.69 -17.80 -3.03
C GLU A 788 -14.20 -18.54 -1.78
N GLU A 789 -13.59 -18.33 -0.62
CA GLU A 789 -14.09 -18.85 0.67
C GLU A 789 -15.40 -18.17 1.07
N LEU A 790 -15.49 -16.85 0.90
CA LEU A 790 -16.74 -16.13 1.18
C LEU A 790 -17.88 -16.57 0.25
N LEU A 791 -17.59 -16.79 -1.05
CA LEU A 791 -18.54 -17.35 -2.01
C LEU A 791 -18.96 -18.79 -1.64
N ARG A 792 -18.03 -19.62 -1.12
CA ARG A 792 -18.35 -20.97 -0.60
C ARG A 792 -19.34 -20.92 0.56
N TRP A 793 -19.15 -20.01 1.52
CA TRP A 793 -20.09 -19.82 2.64
C TRP A 793 -21.45 -19.26 2.23
N MET A 794 -21.50 -18.48 1.15
CA MET A 794 -22.75 -18.05 0.52
C MET A 794 -23.39 -19.15 -0.35
N GLY A 795 -22.75 -20.31 -0.53
CA GLY A 795 -23.22 -21.36 -1.44
C GLY A 795 -23.34 -20.87 -2.88
N ALA A 796 -22.37 -20.05 -3.32
CA ALA A 796 -22.29 -19.43 -4.64
C ALA A 796 -20.96 -19.74 -5.36
N ALA A 797 -20.15 -20.64 -4.80
CA ALA A 797 -18.99 -21.25 -5.44
C ALA A 797 -19.39 -22.54 -6.19
#